data_AF-A0A1F9EWB3-F1
#
_entry.id   AF-A0A1F9EWB3-F1
#
_cell.length_a   1.000
_cell.length_b   1.000
_cell.length_c   1.000
_cell.angle_alpha   90.00
_cell.angle_beta   90.00
_cell.angle_gamma   90.00
#
_symmetry.space_group_name_H-M   'P 1'
#
loop_
_entity.id
_entity.type
_entity.pdbx_description
1 polymer ?
#
loop_
_entity_poly.entity_id
_entity_poly.type
_entity_poly.pdbx_seq_one_letter_code
_entity_poly.pdbx_strand_id
1 'polypeptide(L)'
;MPVVGTRTRTRTTSTTSTTRATGTGGATRTTRSTTQGHVPASRGRVAPPLHHVSGMGGKSFSASNTVPSAGTTNQGVNSVGTRTSGGGYTRGKIDVDSAPYDAGSFLLTVKTHHAASYSGPRKKDDDKMSLVLQCRVQDGGNEGILNLSFLKDKEPCNNKSAYEGEHTFRISYDEINKLLQSYKPGLKLVPGANLAVAALWDTGHCWGGYNRGGVFEVPSPPATTSPIGTRTQTVTTTRSKHGAANLPLDVEHKMPASVKNAAPAGIFGSEVKVSSRLETELKGELHSAEELEYAIARLYQMANDPTAADKALGKGWSISPVTHWWQQTPAGNVKSSARMKKYLDPDKLVKAGLAKNKTEATHLATLLKGVQMGDPLPLEDKYSGTSDELKASIIQRIRSNKIAEGVFNLKPGPGVLLGDISSTSKKKPSGLIRKRIEYGYTLKSKNIDRKKLEDWLRTEASPYNPAGDALRALMPNGPQGKHVAFTMNQERHRFTLKHQGGLEIDVSVDFVNVKHPGTGKLETKYMVEMEIDHQYINAPGSSSRSSSSSSRPTNLRSFSTESEQKRWAGTLTGAAQLNGLPRFHELPDLADKAIWQTPEQKETEKAIDKLFPILFPGGATPSKQKGVAMATTLGLI
;
A
#
# COMPACT_ATOMS: atom_id res chain seq x y z
N MET A 1 45.14 -30.72 -25.11
CA MET A 1 46.03 -31.51 -24.24
C MET A 1 45.81 -31.10 -22.78
N PRO A 2 45.95 -32.02 -21.82
CA PRO A 2 45.02 -32.11 -20.69
C PRO A 2 45.66 -32.08 -19.28
N VAL A 3 44.79 -32.13 -18.25
CA VAL A 3 45.00 -32.52 -16.82
C VAL A 3 45.89 -31.55 -15.99
N VAL A 4 45.76 -31.30 -14.68
CA VAL A 4 45.27 -32.03 -13.50
C VAL A 4 44.92 -31.03 -12.39
N GLY A 5 43.90 -31.33 -11.57
CA GLY A 5 43.58 -30.59 -10.35
C GLY A 5 44.14 -31.24 -9.08
N THR A 6 44.09 -30.54 -7.95
CA THR A 6 44.24 -31.15 -6.62
C THR A 6 43.28 -30.55 -5.62
N ARG A 7 42.46 -31.44 -5.06
CA ARG A 7 41.69 -31.30 -3.81
C ARG A 7 42.66 -31.27 -2.63
N THR A 8 42.33 -30.47 -1.61
CA THR A 8 42.83 -30.68 -0.24
C THR A 8 41.64 -30.77 0.71
N ARG A 9 41.59 -31.86 1.48
CA ARG A 9 40.60 -32.17 2.52
C ARG A 9 41.41 -32.63 3.74
N THR A 10 41.29 -31.94 4.87
CA THR A 10 41.83 -32.37 6.17
C THR A 10 40.89 -31.82 7.25
N ARG A 11 39.97 -32.61 7.78
CA ARG A 11 40.05 -33.55 8.91
C ARG A 11 39.92 -32.86 10.28
N THR A 12 38.87 -33.30 10.95
CA THR A 12 38.38 -33.02 12.31
C THR A 12 39.34 -33.53 13.38
N THR A 13 39.42 -32.80 14.50
CA THR A 13 39.80 -33.34 15.82
C THR A 13 38.88 -32.74 16.88
N SER A 14 38.15 -33.64 17.52
CA SER A 14 37.36 -33.46 18.73
C SER A 14 38.26 -33.50 19.97
N THR A 15 37.93 -32.69 20.99
CA THR A 15 38.41 -32.90 22.36
C THR A 15 37.23 -32.92 23.32
N THR A 16 37.15 -34.01 24.05
CA THR A 16 36.22 -34.34 25.11
C THR A 16 36.73 -33.77 26.43
N SER A 17 35.86 -33.19 27.27
CA SER A 17 36.07 -33.19 28.73
C SER A 17 34.74 -33.16 29.47
N THR A 18 34.52 -34.27 30.16
CA THR A 18 33.50 -34.59 31.15
C THR A 18 33.63 -33.78 32.44
N THR A 19 32.49 -33.37 33.03
CA THR A 19 32.29 -33.47 34.49
C THR A 19 30.83 -33.74 34.80
N ARG A 20 30.62 -34.71 35.68
CA ARG A 20 29.36 -35.29 36.14
C ARG A 20 29.10 -34.78 37.56
N ALA A 21 27.88 -34.40 37.88
CA ALA A 21 27.37 -34.40 39.25
C ALA A 21 25.91 -34.86 39.25
N THR A 22 25.68 -35.88 40.06
CA THR A 22 24.48 -36.71 40.22
C THR A 22 23.46 -36.03 41.13
N GLY A 23 22.16 -36.20 40.83
CA GLY A 23 21.06 -35.87 41.73
C GLY A 23 19.76 -36.48 41.21
N THR A 24 19.27 -37.48 41.92
CA THR A 24 18.22 -38.43 41.54
C THR A 24 16.84 -37.98 42.03
N GLY A 25 15.79 -38.26 41.24
CA GLY A 25 14.45 -38.60 41.79
C GLY A 25 13.29 -37.70 41.37
N GLY A 26 12.28 -38.30 40.73
CA GLY A 26 10.92 -37.72 40.64
C GLY A 26 10.28 -37.81 39.25
N ALA A 27 9.74 -38.97 38.90
CA ALA A 27 8.91 -39.16 37.72
C ALA A 27 7.50 -38.60 37.94
N THR A 28 7.09 -37.60 37.15
CA THR A 28 5.66 -37.30 36.94
C THR A 28 5.41 -36.96 35.47
N ARG A 29 4.60 -37.80 34.85
CA ARG A 29 4.12 -37.76 33.47
C ARG A 29 3.41 -36.44 33.17
N THR A 30 3.93 -35.65 32.22
CA THR A 30 3.23 -34.48 31.65
C THR A 30 3.21 -34.54 30.13
N THR A 31 2.02 -34.27 29.61
CA THR A 31 1.62 -34.20 28.21
C THR A 31 2.50 -33.24 27.40
N ARG A 32 2.97 -33.71 26.23
CA ARG A 32 3.69 -32.90 25.24
C ARG A 32 2.75 -31.82 24.67
N SER A 33 2.86 -30.61 25.19
CA SER A 33 2.45 -29.39 24.50
C SER A 33 3.53 -29.01 23.50
N THR A 34 3.17 -28.93 22.22
CA THR A 34 4.03 -28.46 21.14
C THR A 34 4.34 -26.98 21.34
N THR A 35 5.60 -26.71 21.65
CA THR A 35 6.17 -25.39 21.95
C THR A 35 5.99 -24.43 20.77
N GLN A 36 5.27 -23.34 21.03
CA GLN A 36 5.26 -22.12 20.22
C GLN A 36 6.69 -21.59 20.06
N GLY A 37 7.01 -21.09 18.86
CA GLY A 37 8.29 -20.43 18.57
C GLY A 37 8.46 -19.18 19.42
N HIS A 38 9.15 -19.33 20.55
CA HIS A 38 9.73 -18.23 21.32
C HIS A 38 10.86 -17.63 20.48
N VAL A 39 10.76 -16.34 20.15
CA VAL A 39 11.93 -15.57 19.73
C VAL A 39 12.91 -15.57 20.91
N PRO A 40 14.17 -16.01 20.77
CA PRO A 40 15.11 -15.97 21.88
C PRO A 40 15.38 -14.51 22.23
N ALA A 41 15.06 -14.11 23.45
CA ALA A 41 15.69 -12.97 24.08
C ALA A 41 17.21 -13.20 23.99
N SER A 42 17.90 -12.41 23.17
CA SER A 42 19.35 -12.47 23.05
C SER A 42 19.97 -12.26 24.43
N ARG A 43 20.64 -13.30 24.94
CA ARG A 43 21.54 -13.36 26.12
C ARG A 43 21.74 -12.01 26.84
N GLY A 44 21.11 -11.85 28.00
CA GLY A 44 21.61 -11.00 29.10
C GLY A 44 21.49 -9.48 28.99
N ARG A 45 20.88 -8.89 27.94
CA ARG A 45 20.58 -7.45 27.97
C ARG A 45 19.37 -7.19 28.86
N VAL A 46 19.58 -6.48 29.97
CA VAL A 46 18.51 -5.90 30.78
C VAL A 46 17.70 -4.96 29.86
N ALA A 47 16.39 -5.16 29.81
CA ALA A 47 15.52 -4.31 29.01
C ALA A 47 15.60 -2.85 29.50
N PRO A 48 15.58 -1.86 28.60
CA PRO A 48 15.55 -0.47 29.02
C PRO A 48 14.30 -0.21 29.90
N PRO A 49 14.41 0.66 30.91
CA PRO A 49 13.28 1.02 31.75
C PRO A 49 12.15 1.62 30.89
N LEU A 50 10.91 1.45 31.35
CA LEU A 50 9.76 2.06 30.69
C LEU A 50 9.88 3.59 30.77
N HIS A 51 9.82 4.25 29.63
CA HIS A 51 9.82 5.71 29.53
C HIS A 51 8.40 6.22 29.68
N HIS A 52 8.22 7.18 30.59
CA HIS A 52 6.91 7.75 30.89
C HIS A 52 6.50 8.82 29.87
N VAL A 53 5.34 8.66 29.25
CA VAL A 53 4.77 9.63 28.30
C VAL A 53 3.79 10.56 29.03
N SER A 54 4.21 11.79 29.28
CA SER A 54 3.48 12.73 30.16
C SER A 54 3.33 14.16 29.60
N GLY A 55 3.45 14.34 28.29
CA GLY A 55 3.41 15.66 27.66
C GLY A 55 4.74 16.42 27.78
N MET A 56 4.68 17.75 27.75
CA MET A 56 5.87 18.60 27.81
C MET A 56 6.33 18.87 29.25
N GLY A 57 5.54 18.53 30.27
CA GLY A 57 5.92 18.68 31.67
C GLY A 57 6.20 20.13 32.05
N GLY A 58 5.48 21.08 31.45
CA GLY A 58 5.70 22.52 31.64
C GLY A 58 6.93 23.10 30.93
N LYS A 59 7.73 22.28 30.23
CA LYS A 59 8.86 22.74 29.43
C LYS A 59 8.37 23.41 28.15
N SER A 60 9.14 24.37 27.64
CA SER A 60 8.90 24.98 26.34
C SER A 60 9.70 24.26 25.25
N PHE A 61 9.14 24.20 24.06
CA PHE A 61 9.79 23.69 22.86
C PHE A 61 9.82 24.81 21.83
N SER A 62 10.90 25.03 21.08
CA SER A 62 10.91 26.15 20.14
C SER A 62 10.07 25.82 18.90
N ALA A 63 8.95 26.53 18.68
CA ALA A 63 8.09 26.31 17.51
C ALA A 63 8.79 26.59 16.16
N SER A 64 9.82 27.44 16.14
CA SER A 64 10.60 27.71 14.92
C SER A 64 11.44 26.50 14.45
N ASN A 65 11.63 25.49 15.30
CA ASN A 65 12.39 24.28 15.00
C ASN A 65 11.53 23.10 14.51
N THR A 66 10.21 23.20 14.59
CA THR A 66 9.26 22.17 14.13
C THR A 66 8.71 22.43 12.74
N VAL A 67 8.70 23.67 12.27
CA VAL A 67 8.18 24.07 10.95
C VAL A 67 9.28 24.85 10.22
N PRO A 68 9.85 24.36 9.10
CA PRO A 68 10.81 25.14 8.33
C PRO A 68 10.16 26.44 7.86
N SER A 69 10.86 27.57 7.99
CA SER A 69 10.38 28.85 7.46
C SER A 69 10.07 28.69 5.96
N ALA A 70 8.94 29.24 5.53
CA ALA A 70 8.44 29.13 4.16
C ALA A 70 9.41 29.68 3.08
N GLY A 71 10.49 30.36 3.48
CA GLY A 71 11.49 30.96 2.59
C GLY A 71 12.77 30.15 2.35
N THR A 72 12.96 28.96 2.94
CA THR A 72 14.19 28.16 2.71
C THR A 72 13.97 27.04 1.70
N THR A 73 13.69 27.42 0.45
CA THR A 73 13.40 26.52 -0.67
C THR A 73 14.56 25.66 -1.19
N ASN A 74 15.75 25.69 -0.57
CA ASN A 74 16.93 24.96 -1.07
C ASN A 74 17.79 24.25 -0.02
N GLN A 75 17.34 24.10 1.23
CA GLN A 75 18.03 23.22 2.19
C GLN A 75 17.63 21.77 1.89
N GLY A 76 18.22 21.22 0.83
CA GLY A 76 17.84 19.95 0.25
C GLY A 76 17.81 18.80 1.25
N VAL A 77 16.86 17.89 1.00
CA VAL A 77 16.88 16.47 1.43
C VAL A 77 18.24 15.81 1.10
N ASN A 78 19.03 16.43 0.22
CA ASN A 78 20.39 16.03 -0.17
C ASN A 78 21.52 16.48 0.78
N SER A 79 21.25 17.26 1.84
CA SER A 79 22.25 17.47 2.91
C SER A 79 22.20 16.31 3.92
N VAL A 80 22.28 15.07 3.40
CA VAL A 80 22.50 13.89 4.23
C VAL A 80 23.78 14.17 5.02
N GLY A 81 23.71 14.09 6.35
CA GLY A 81 24.92 14.13 7.17
C GLY A 81 25.84 13.00 6.70
N THR A 82 26.83 13.35 5.89
CA THR A 82 27.84 12.42 5.37
C THR A 82 28.96 12.33 6.39
N ARG A 83 29.47 11.12 6.58
CA ARG A 83 30.61 10.90 7.47
C ARG A 83 31.85 11.48 6.81
N THR A 84 32.56 12.33 7.55
CA THR A 84 33.84 12.93 7.18
C THR A 84 34.99 11.97 7.46
N SER A 85 36.16 12.24 6.89
CA SER A 85 37.39 11.48 7.17
C SER A 85 37.80 11.52 8.65
N GLY A 86 37.44 12.57 9.38
CA GLY A 86 37.66 12.70 10.83
C GLY A 86 36.68 11.92 11.70
N GLY A 87 35.80 11.12 11.10
CA GLY A 87 34.82 10.26 11.79
C GLY A 87 33.53 10.96 12.23
N GLY A 88 33.50 12.30 12.23
CA GLY A 88 32.28 13.09 12.48
C GLY A 88 31.46 13.34 11.22
N TYR A 89 30.33 14.01 11.36
CA TYR A 89 29.43 14.25 10.23
C TYR A 89 29.54 15.67 9.69
N THR A 90 29.21 15.87 8.42
CA THR A 90 29.10 17.21 7.82
C THR A 90 27.97 18.03 8.46
N ARG A 91 26.94 17.34 8.97
CA ARG A 91 25.81 17.92 9.70
C ARG A 91 25.26 16.91 10.70
N GLY A 92 24.74 17.40 11.83
CA GLY A 92 24.10 16.56 12.83
C GLY A 92 22.80 15.96 12.29
N LYS A 93 22.55 14.68 12.56
CA LYS A 93 21.30 14.00 12.16
C LYS A 93 20.90 12.93 13.18
N ILE A 94 19.67 12.43 13.05
CA ILE A 94 19.23 11.22 13.73
C ILE A 94 18.66 10.23 12.73
N ASP A 95 18.84 8.95 13.03
CA ASP A 95 18.14 7.83 12.40
C ASP A 95 17.29 7.14 13.48
N VAL A 96 16.06 6.78 13.15
CA VAL A 96 15.11 6.17 14.09
C VAL A 96 14.68 4.79 13.61
N ASP A 97 14.47 3.89 14.55
CA ASP A 97 13.93 2.55 14.31
C ASP A 97 13.03 2.14 15.48
N SER A 98 12.05 1.29 15.20
CA SER A 98 11.10 0.80 16.20
C SER A 98 10.87 -0.70 16.06
N ALA A 99 10.75 -1.38 17.19
CA ALA A 99 10.49 -2.81 17.23
C ALA A 99 9.47 -3.16 18.31
N PRO A 100 8.58 -4.13 18.08
CA PRO A 100 7.66 -4.59 19.11
C PRO A 100 8.45 -5.18 20.29
N TYR A 101 7.99 -4.93 21.52
CA TYR A 101 8.63 -5.46 22.74
C TYR A 101 7.73 -6.45 23.46
N ASP A 102 6.57 -5.98 23.92
CA ASP A 102 5.52 -6.80 24.56
C ASP A 102 4.14 -6.25 24.19
N ALA A 103 3.07 -6.87 24.69
CA ALA A 103 1.71 -6.49 24.36
C ALA A 103 1.37 -5.01 24.69
N GLY A 104 2.07 -4.39 25.65
CA GLY A 104 1.80 -3.05 26.14
C GLY A 104 2.84 -2.00 25.71
N SER A 105 3.93 -2.40 25.04
CA SER A 105 5.02 -1.49 24.71
C SER A 105 5.85 -1.89 23.48
N PHE A 106 6.59 -0.90 22.96
CA PHE A 106 7.57 -1.08 21.90
C PHE A 106 8.93 -0.47 22.28
N LEU A 107 9.99 -0.92 21.63
CA LEU A 107 11.31 -0.30 21.69
C LEU A 107 11.43 0.74 20.59
N LEU A 108 11.86 1.95 20.96
CA LEU A 108 12.26 3.02 20.06
C LEU A 108 13.76 3.21 20.16
N THR A 109 14.49 2.98 19.07
CA THR A 109 15.93 3.23 18.99
C THR A 109 16.20 4.50 18.19
N VAL A 110 16.94 5.43 18.79
CA VAL A 110 17.38 6.68 18.16
C VAL A 110 18.89 6.66 18.06
N LYS A 111 19.39 6.60 16.83
CA LYS A 111 20.82 6.79 16.52
C LYS A 111 21.08 8.25 16.27
N THR A 112 22.03 8.83 16.98
CA THR A 112 22.42 10.23 16.85
C THR A 112 23.75 10.30 16.11
N HIS A 113 23.88 11.30 15.25
CA HIS A 113 25.08 11.57 14.46
C HIS A 113 25.42 13.03 14.63
N HIS A 114 26.62 13.33 15.11
CA HIS A 114 27.04 14.66 15.51
C HIS A 114 28.01 15.26 14.48
N ALA A 115 27.85 16.55 14.19
CA ALA A 115 28.73 17.18 13.21
C ALA A 115 30.12 17.43 13.79
N ALA A 116 31.14 17.27 12.95
CA ALA A 116 32.51 17.64 13.30
C ALA A 116 32.65 19.16 13.53
N SER A 117 31.81 19.98 12.88
CA SER A 117 31.84 21.44 12.98
C SER A 117 31.21 22.00 14.26
N TYR A 118 30.29 21.28 14.92
CA TYR A 118 29.71 21.71 16.20
C TYR A 118 30.66 21.47 17.37
N SER A 119 31.61 20.56 17.19
CA SER A 119 32.58 20.16 18.19
C SER A 119 33.98 20.46 17.68
N GLY A 120 34.50 21.66 18.01
CA GLY A 120 35.95 21.88 17.95
C GLY A 120 36.70 20.76 18.71
N PRO A 121 38.04 20.64 18.58
CA PRO A 121 38.81 19.51 19.11
C PRO A 121 38.61 19.19 20.61
N ARG A 122 38.03 20.12 21.38
CA ARG A 122 37.74 20.01 22.82
C ARG A 122 36.26 19.89 23.20
N LYS A 123 35.32 19.73 22.25
CA LYS A 123 33.85 19.80 22.51
C LYS A 123 33.06 18.54 22.11
N LYS A 124 33.69 17.35 22.08
CA LYS A 124 32.95 16.10 21.84
C LYS A 124 32.00 15.75 23.00
N ASP A 125 32.28 16.22 24.21
CA ASP A 125 31.54 15.83 25.42
C ASP A 125 30.33 16.73 25.74
N ASP A 126 30.19 17.86 25.06
CA ASP A 126 29.22 18.93 25.39
C ASP A 126 28.12 19.14 24.35
N ASP A 127 28.04 18.29 23.32
CA ASP A 127 27.02 18.43 22.27
C ASP A 127 25.67 17.89 22.74
N LYS A 128 25.04 18.68 23.62
CA LYS A 128 23.75 18.41 24.24
C LYS A 128 22.62 18.57 23.23
N MET A 129 21.66 17.66 23.32
CA MET A 129 20.42 17.75 22.55
C MET A 129 19.20 17.33 23.35
N SER A 130 18.05 17.83 22.94
CA SER A 130 16.75 17.30 23.33
C SER A 130 16.22 16.38 22.23
N LEU A 131 15.75 15.20 22.62
CA LEU A 131 15.01 14.28 21.77
C LEU A 131 13.54 14.32 22.18
N VAL A 132 12.65 14.65 21.25
CA VAL A 132 11.23 14.86 21.54
C VAL A 132 10.39 13.92 20.69
N LEU A 133 9.58 13.09 21.35
CA LEU A 133 8.58 12.25 20.71
C LEU A 133 7.38 13.10 20.31
N GLN A 134 6.94 12.97 19.06
CA GLN A 134 5.89 13.78 18.45
C GLN A 134 4.85 12.92 17.75
N CYS A 135 3.62 13.42 17.68
CA CYS A 135 2.60 12.90 16.78
C CYS A 135 1.98 14.02 15.94
N ARG A 136 1.48 13.68 14.75
CA ARG A 136 0.75 14.59 13.87
C ARG A 136 -0.75 14.33 14.00
N VAL A 137 -1.55 15.36 14.20
CA VAL A 137 -3.01 15.30 14.33
C VAL A 137 -3.66 16.11 13.22
N GLN A 138 -4.70 15.56 12.60
CA GLN A 138 -5.50 16.25 11.58
C GLN A 138 -7.00 16.17 11.90
N ASP A 139 -7.72 17.24 11.54
CA ASP A 139 -9.16 17.37 11.69
C ASP A 139 -9.74 18.32 10.63
N GLY A 140 -10.38 17.78 9.58
CA GLY A 140 -11.11 18.60 8.60
C GLY A 140 -10.30 19.68 7.88
N GLY A 141 -9.00 19.43 7.64
CA GLY A 141 -8.07 20.41 7.05
C GLY A 141 -7.25 21.23 8.06
N ASN A 142 -7.58 21.16 9.35
CA ASN A 142 -6.72 21.65 10.42
C ASN A 142 -5.68 20.59 10.77
N GLU A 143 -4.43 21.01 10.97
CA GLU A 143 -3.33 20.08 11.22
C GLU A 143 -2.32 20.65 12.21
N GLY A 144 -1.78 19.80 13.08
CA GLY A 144 -0.81 20.20 14.07
C GLY A 144 0.12 19.06 14.52
N ILE A 145 1.32 19.43 14.96
CA ILE A 145 2.28 18.50 15.58
C ILE A 145 2.19 18.66 17.10
N LEU A 146 1.78 17.61 17.78
CA LEU A 146 1.79 17.53 19.24
C LEU A 146 3.12 16.94 19.71
N ASN A 147 3.75 17.58 20.70
CA ASN A 147 4.87 17.03 21.45
C ASN A 147 4.30 16.13 22.55
N LEU A 148 4.65 14.83 22.51
CA LEU A 148 4.14 13.81 23.42
C LEU A 148 5.02 13.64 24.67
N SER A 149 6.35 13.68 24.51
CA SER A 149 7.29 13.56 25.63
C SER A 149 8.70 13.98 25.21
N PHE A 150 9.47 14.51 26.16
CA PHE A 150 10.93 14.61 26.01
C PHE A 150 11.53 13.24 26.35
N LEU A 151 12.08 12.57 25.34
CA LEU A 151 12.84 11.32 25.51
C LEU A 151 14.18 11.59 26.20
N LYS A 152 14.81 12.70 25.81
CA LYS A 152 15.98 13.32 26.47
C LYS A 152 15.83 14.82 26.42
N ASP A 153 16.38 15.54 27.40
CA ASP A 153 16.28 17.00 27.44
C ASP A 153 17.61 17.66 27.77
N LYS A 154 18.23 18.28 26.75
CA LYS A 154 19.54 18.95 26.85
C LYS A 154 20.62 18.07 27.48
N GLU A 155 20.62 16.80 27.07
CA GLU A 155 21.58 15.81 27.55
C GLU A 155 22.61 15.49 26.47
N PRO A 156 23.86 15.15 26.85
CA PRO A 156 24.80 14.53 25.92
C PRO A 156 24.21 13.25 25.34
N CYS A 157 24.18 13.17 24.01
CA CYS A 157 23.60 12.04 23.29
C CYS A 157 24.60 11.27 22.43
N ASN A 158 25.90 11.53 22.59
CA ASN A 158 26.97 10.74 22.00
C ASN A 158 27.81 10.07 23.08
N ASN A 159 28.54 9.03 22.69
CA ASN A 159 29.64 8.54 23.51
C ASN A 159 30.78 9.56 23.45
N LYS A 160 31.37 9.91 24.59
CA LYS A 160 32.41 10.96 24.75
C LYS A 160 33.54 10.93 23.69
N SER A 161 33.91 9.75 23.20
CA SER A 161 34.94 9.58 22.17
C SER A 161 34.43 9.54 20.72
N ALA A 162 33.11 9.47 20.49
CA ALA A 162 32.47 9.22 19.21
C ALA A 162 31.51 10.34 18.78
N TYR A 163 31.29 10.43 17.47
CA TYR A 163 30.28 11.31 16.86
C TYR A 163 28.92 10.60 16.73
N GLU A 164 28.80 9.40 17.27
CA GLU A 164 27.63 8.55 17.16
C GLU A 164 27.17 8.14 18.57
N GLY A 165 25.86 8.10 18.76
CA GLY A 165 25.22 7.55 19.94
C GLY A 165 24.02 6.71 19.56
N GLU A 166 23.62 5.80 20.45
CA GLU A 166 22.43 4.97 20.28
C GLU A 166 21.66 4.97 21.60
N HIS A 167 20.38 5.34 21.52
CA HIS A 167 19.50 5.43 22.69
C HIS A 167 18.26 4.59 22.43
N THR A 168 17.97 3.65 23.33
CA THR A 168 16.77 2.82 23.23
C THR A 168 15.82 3.13 24.37
N PHE A 169 14.58 3.48 24.03
CA PHE A 169 13.50 3.77 24.95
C PHE A 169 12.44 2.68 24.85
N ARG A 170 11.90 2.22 25.98
CA ARG A 170 10.69 1.38 25.98
C ARG A 170 9.48 2.30 26.16
N ILE A 171 8.55 2.30 25.21
CA ILE A 171 7.44 3.25 25.15
C ILE A 171 6.11 2.50 25.30
N SER A 172 5.23 2.96 26.20
CA SER A 172 3.90 2.38 26.44
C SER A 172 2.85 2.89 25.44
N TYR A 173 2.07 1.97 24.86
CA TYR A 173 0.90 2.36 24.04
C TYR A 173 -0.17 3.06 24.87
N ASP A 174 -0.41 2.58 26.10
CA ASP A 174 -1.47 3.07 26.96
C ASP A 174 -1.18 4.47 27.49
N GLU A 175 0.08 4.78 27.81
CA GLU A 175 0.44 6.13 28.26
C GLU A 175 0.31 7.16 27.12
N ILE A 176 0.70 6.81 25.89
CA ILE A 176 0.45 7.66 24.72
C ILE A 176 -1.06 7.87 24.54
N ASN A 177 -1.84 6.79 24.55
CA ASN A 177 -3.29 6.86 24.38
C ASN A 177 -3.97 7.70 25.46
N LYS A 178 -3.57 7.52 26.72
CA LYS A 178 -4.09 8.32 27.83
C LYS A 178 -3.79 9.81 27.66
N LEU A 179 -2.57 10.15 27.23
CA LEU A 179 -2.21 11.55 26.94
C LEU A 179 -3.03 12.11 25.79
N LEU A 180 -3.15 11.39 24.68
CA LEU A 180 -3.92 11.82 23.51
C LEU A 180 -5.41 12.00 23.83
N GLN A 181 -5.99 11.07 24.58
CA GLN A 181 -7.39 11.12 25.02
C GLN A 181 -7.63 12.30 25.97
N SER A 182 -6.61 12.73 26.72
CA SER A 182 -6.69 13.96 27.53
C SER A 182 -6.79 15.23 26.69
N TYR A 183 -6.27 15.22 25.46
CA TYR A 183 -6.46 16.31 24.51
C TYR A 183 -7.82 16.24 23.82
N LYS A 184 -8.22 15.05 23.38
CA LYS A 184 -9.52 14.79 22.78
C LYS A 184 -9.88 13.30 22.93
N PRO A 185 -11.07 12.93 23.44
CA PRO A 185 -11.43 11.53 23.68
C PRO A 185 -11.30 10.58 22.47
N GLY A 186 -11.47 11.09 21.25
CA GLY A 186 -11.35 10.30 20.01
C GLY A 186 -9.92 10.07 19.51
N LEU A 187 -8.93 10.81 20.02
CA LEU A 187 -7.54 10.66 19.60
C LEU A 187 -6.93 9.43 20.28
N LYS A 188 -6.48 8.48 19.47
CA LYS A 188 -5.79 7.29 19.94
C LYS A 188 -4.72 6.86 18.94
N LEU A 189 -3.61 6.41 19.47
CA LEU A 189 -2.59 5.64 18.78
C LEU A 189 -3.16 4.27 18.44
N VAL A 190 -3.06 3.92 17.17
CA VAL A 190 -3.35 2.58 16.65
C VAL A 190 -2.06 1.98 16.14
N PRO A 191 -1.87 0.65 16.19
CA PRO A 191 -0.81 -0.01 15.46
C PRO A 191 -0.70 0.48 14.01
N GLY A 192 0.52 0.69 13.52
CA GLY A 192 0.79 1.26 12.20
C GLY A 192 0.63 2.79 12.11
N ALA A 193 0.30 3.46 13.22
CA ALA A 193 0.38 4.92 13.32
C ALA A 193 1.85 5.39 13.18
N ASN A 194 2.09 6.49 12.47
CA ASN A 194 3.39 7.15 12.52
C ASN A 194 3.57 7.93 13.83
N LEU A 195 4.78 7.92 14.35
CA LEU A 195 5.26 8.91 15.31
C LEU A 195 6.56 9.49 14.77
N ALA A 196 7.04 10.57 15.36
CA ALA A 196 8.32 11.14 14.98
C ALA A 196 9.18 11.46 16.20
N VAL A 197 10.49 11.42 16.03
CA VAL A 197 11.45 11.98 16.98
C VAL A 197 12.04 13.24 16.36
N ALA A 198 11.91 14.38 17.02
CA ALA A 198 12.65 15.60 16.70
C ALA A 198 13.88 15.71 17.59
N ALA A 199 15.01 16.08 17.00
CA ALA A 199 16.28 16.32 17.68
C ALA A 199 16.66 17.80 17.59
N LEU A 200 16.87 18.43 18.73
CA LEU A 200 17.25 19.83 18.87
C LEU A 200 18.57 19.92 19.62
N TRP A 201 19.61 20.40 18.94
CA TRP A 201 20.90 20.67 19.54
C TRP A 201 20.89 22.02 20.24
N ASP A 202 21.65 22.15 21.33
CA ASP A 202 21.81 23.41 22.06
C ASP A 202 22.44 24.52 21.19
N THR A 203 23.13 24.15 20.10
CA THR A 203 23.65 25.07 19.09
C THR A 203 22.57 25.73 18.22
N GLY A 204 21.30 25.34 18.38
CA GLY A 204 20.18 25.77 17.55
C GLY A 204 19.98 24.95 16.27
N HIS A 205 20.85 23.95 16.01
CA HIS A 205 20.62 23.00 14.93
C HIS A 205 19.45 22.06 15.25
N CYS A 206 18.67 21.70 14.22
CA CYS A 206 17.53 20.79 14.36
C CYS A 206 17.49 19.78 13.20
N TRP A 207 17.13 18.55 13.56
CA TRP A 207 16.89 17.41 12.67
C TRP A 207 15.69 16.61 13.18
N GLY A 208 15.16 15.69 12.39
CA GLY A 208 14.07 14.84 12.85
C GLY A 208 12.67 15.43 12.62
N GLY A 209 11.69 14.86 13.31
CA GLY A 209 10.28 15.23 13.27
C GLY A 209 9.60 14.83 11.96
N TYR A 210 8.39 15.33 11.72
CA TYR A 210 7.67 15.05 10.47
C TYR A 210 8.25 15.76 9.24
N ASN A 211 9.31 16.55 9.39
CA ASN A 211 9.83 17.44 8.34
C ASN A 211 11.28 17.16 7.90
N ARG A 212 12.12 16.47 8.70
CA ARG A 212 13.57 16.31 8.42
C ARG A 212 14.09 14.91 8.80
N GLY A 213 13.43 13.86 8.33
CA GLY A 213 13.69 12.47 8.76
C GLY A 213 13.24 12.25 10.21
N GLY A 214 13.36 11.05 10.78
CA GLY A 214 12.97 10.82 12.18
C GLY A 214 11.52 10.36 12.41
N VAL A 215 10.75 10.11 11.34
CA VAL A 215 9.44 9.46 11.41
C VAL A 215 9.62 7.94 11.42
N PHE A 216 8.88 7.26 12.29
CA PHE A 216 8.86 5.80 12.39
C PHE A 216 7.41 5.31 12.52
N GLU A 217 7.17 4.08 12.08
CA GLU A 217 5.90 3.40 12.27
C GLU A 217 5.85 2.79 13.66
N VAL A 218 4.75 2.97 14.37
CA VAL A 218 4.52 2.31 15.64
C VAL A 218 4.24 0.84 15.38
N PRO A 219 5.12 -0.08 15.85
CA PRO A 219 4.98 -1.49 15.55
C PRO A 219 3.71 -2.04 16.17
N SER A 220 3.10 -3.02 15.51
CA SER A 220 2.03 -3.80 16.13
C SER A 220 2.55 -4.53 17.37
N PRO A 221 1.80 -4.53 18.49
CA PRO A 221 2.17 -5.35 19.64
C PRO A 221 2.45 -6.78 19.19
N PRO A 222 3.49 -7.46 19.73
CA PRO A 222 3.75 -8.85 19.41
C PRO A 222 2.49 -9.65 19.71
N ALA A 223 1.92 -10.22 18.65
CA ALA A 223 0.66 -10.93 18.67
C ALA A 223 0.61 -11.98 19.81
N THR A 224 -0.33 -11.84 20.75
CA THR A 224 -1.09 -13.00 21.23
C THR A 224 -1.97 -13.46 20.07
N THR A 225 -1.37 -14.17 19.09
CA THR A 225 -2.08 -14.73 17.92
C THR A 225 -3.08 -13.76 17.26
N SER A 226 -2.66 -12.56 16.89
CA SER A 226 -3.44 -11.75 15.95
C SER A 226 -3.46 -12.48 14.60
N PRO A 227 -4.64 -12.84 14.06
CA PRO A 227 -4.73 -13.43 12.74
C PRO A 227 -4.15 -12.46 11.71
N ILE A 228 -3.58 -13.03 10.65
CA ILE A 228 -3.27 -12.34 9.39
C ILE A 228 -4.43 -11.36 9.10
N GLY A 229 -4.14 -10.13 8.65
CA GLY A 229 -5.17 -9.16 8.24
C GLY A 229 -6.07 -8.53 9.31
N THR A 230 -5.62 -8.39 10.56
CA THR A 230 -6.39 -7.62 11.57
C THR A 230 -6.40 -6.12 11.22
N ARG A 231 -7.48 -5.68 10.55
CA ARG A 231 -7.78 -4.27 10.21
C ARG A 231 -7.78 -3.39 11.46
N THR A 232 -6.73 -2.58 11.67
CA THR A 232 -6.61 -1.73 12.87
C THR A 232 -7.08 -0.29 12.66
N GLN A 233 -7.43 0.09 11.43
CA GLN A 233 -8.09 1.37 11.15
C GLN A 233 -9.52 1.12 10.66
N THR A 234 -10.49 1.52 11.47
CA THR A 234 -11.79 1.94 10.95
C THR A 234 -11.55 3.29 10.27
N VAL A 235 -11.10 3.28 9.02
CA VAL A 235 -11.28 4.46 8.18
C VAL A 235 -12.78 4.65 8.11
N THR A 236 -13.30 5.70 8.76
CA THR A 236 -14.68 6.12 8.59
C THR A 236 -14.84 6.60 7.16
N THR A 237 -14.96 5.67 6.22
CA THR A 237 -15.45 5.98 4.88
C THR A 237 -16.85 6.52 5.10
N THR A 238 -17.07 7.81 4.85
CA THR A 238 -18.41 8.34 4.66
C THR A 238 -19.02 7.49 3.56
N ARG A 239 -19.93 6.57 3.92
CA ARG A 239 -20.73 5.78 2.96
C ARG A 239 -21.40 6.79 2.04
N SER A 240 -20.89 6.96 0.82
CA SER A 240 -21.64 7.69 -0.19
C SER A 240 -22.91 6.87 -0.44
N LYS A 241 -24.08 7.51 -0.30
CA LYS A 241 -25.40 6.92 -0.60
C LYS A 241 -25.55 6.46 -2.06
N HIS A 242 -24.54 6.69 -2.90
CA HIS A 242 -24.41 6.14 -4.24
C HIS A 242 -23.22 5.16 -4.31
N GLY A 243 -23.54 3.87 -4.43
CA GLY A 243 -22.86 2.91 -5.32
C GLY A 243 -21.44 2.41 -5.02
N ALA A 244 -20.69 2.94 -4.05
CA ALA A 244 -19.34 2.43 -3.73
C ALA A 244 -19.40 1.35 -2.63
N ALA A 245 -19.78 0.13 -2.99
CA ALA A 245 -19.70 -1.01 -2.08
C ALA A 245 -18.28 -1.62 -2.12
N ASN A 246 -17.51 -1.30 -1.07
CA ASN A 246 -16.41 -2.07 -0.49
C ASN A 246 -15.17 -2.37 -1.36
N LEU A 247 -14.16 -1.50 -1.27
CA LEU A 247 -12.74 -1.89 -1.17
C LEU A 247 -12.09 -1.02 -0.09
N PRO A 248 -11.58 -1.58 1.01
CA PRO A 248 -11.03 -0.78 2.11
C PRO A 248 -9.51 -0.56 1.94
N LEU A 249 -9.04 -0.03 0.80
CA LEU A 249 -7.60 0.03 0.48
C LEU A 249 -7.16 1.27 -0.34
N ASP A 250 -8.10 1.99 -0.97
CA ASP A 250 -7.81 3.23 -1.70
C ASP A 250 -7.49 4.39 -0.75
N VAL A 251 -6.42 5.14 -1.04
CA VAL A 251 -6.23 6.47 -0.45
C VAL A 251 -7.19 7.41 -1.15
N GLU A 252 -8.39 7.61 -0.57
CA GLU A 252 -9.39 8.54 -1.09
C GLU A 252 -9.46 9.82 -0.26
N HIS A 253 -9.24 10.97 -0.90
CA HIS A 253 -9.53 12.27 -0.29
C HIS A 253 -10.63 13.00 -1.04
N LYS A 254 -11.48 13.69 -0.27
CA LYS A 254 -12.33 14.74 -0.82
C LYS A 254 -11.47 15.97 -1.13
N MET A 255 -11.48 16.42 -2.37
CA MET A 255 -10.78 17.64 -2.79
C MET A 255 -11.41 18.86 -2.08
N PRO A 256 -10.61 19.74 -1.45
CA PRO A 256 -11.11 20.96 -0.85
C PRO A 256 -11.79 21.86 -1.88
N ALA A 257 -12.82 22.60 -1.44
CA ALA A 257 -13.56 23.51 -2.31
C ALA A 257 -12.65 24.55 -2.97
N SER A 258 -11.60 25.03 -2.28
CA SER A 258 -10.63 25.99 -2.83
C SER A 258 -9.89 25.44 -4.05
N VAL A 259 -9.34 24.22 -3.95
CA VAL A 259 -8.63 23.56 -5.06
C VAL A 259 -9.59 23.24 -6.20
N LYS A 260 -10.79 22.74 -5.88
CA LYS A 260 -11.84 22.49 -6.88
C LYS A 260 -12.23 23.77 -7.62
N ASN A 261 -12.40 24.89 -6.91
CA ASN A 261 -12.81 26.16 -7.49
C ASN A 261 -11.69 26.80 -8.34
N ALA A 262 -10.43 26.44 -8.09
CA ALA A 262 -9.30 26.80 -8.95
C ALA A 262 -9.21 25.94 -10.22
N ALA A 263 -9.79 24.73 -10.20
CA ALA A 263 -9.84 23.88 -11.38
C ALA A 263 -10.77 24.47 -12.46
N PRO A 264 -10.46 24.27 -13.76
CA PRO A 264 -11.29 24.77 -14.84
C PRO A 264 -12.76 24.32 -14.73
N ALA A 265 -13.67 25.27 -14.95
CA ALA A 265 -15.10 25.01 -14.87
C ALA A 265 -15.53 23.87 -15.81
N GLY A 266 -16.35 22.96 -15.26
CA GLY A 266 -16.97 21.85 -16.01
C GLY A 266 -16.24 20.51 -15.95
N ILE A 267 -15.03 20.43 -15.39
CA ILE A 267 -14.31 19.15 -15.20
C ILE A 267 -14.92 18.35 -14.04
N PHE A 268 -15.06 19.01 -12.89
CA PHE A 268 -15.32 18.37 -11.61
C PHE A 268 -16.75 18.63 -11.10
N GLY A 269 -17.32 17.64 -10.41
CA GLY A 269 -18.66 17.70 -9.82
C GLY A 269 -18.72 18.54 -8.53
N SER A 270 -19.87 18.52 -7.84
CA SER A 270 -20.02 19.21 -6.54
C SER A 270 -19.10 18.64 -5.47
N GLU A 271 -18.90 17.32 -5.51
CA GLU A 271 -17.95 16.55 -4.71
C GLU A 271 -16.92 15.89 -5.63
N VAL A 272 -15.63 16.08 -5.33
CA VAL A 272 -14.53 15.45 -6.06
C VAL A 272 -13.80 14.54 -5.11
N LYS A 273 -13.76 13.25 -5.45
CA LYS A 273 -12.86 12.31 -4.80
C LYS A 273 -11.63 12.17 -5.66
N VAL A 274 -10.47 12.31 -5.01
CA VAL A 274 -9.17 11.95 -5.57
C VAL A 274 -8.77 10.65 -4.91
N SER A 275 -8.43 9.64 -5.69
CA SER A 275 -7.97 8.35 -5.19
C SER A 275 -6.56 8.04 -5.65
N SER A 276 -5.81 7.31 -4.82
CA SER A 276 -4.57 6.64 -5.21
C SER A 276 -4.58 5.21 -4.70
N ARG A 277 -4.19 4.28 -5.55
CA ARG A 277 -4.16 2.85 -5.28
C ARG A 277 -2.76 2.32 -5.57
N LEU A 278 -2.25 1.46 -4.71
CA LEU A 278 -1.08 0.65 -5.00
C LEU A 278 -1.54 -0.80 -5.17
N GLU A 279 -1.51 -1.27 -6.41
CA GLU A 279 -2.07 -2.55 -6.80
C GLU A 279 -0.93 -3.54 -7.03
N THR A 280 -1.13 -4.78 -6.59
CA THR A 280 -0.44 -5.94 -7.17
C THR A 280 -1.41 -6.68 -8.06
N GLU A 281 -1.11 -6.71 -9.34
CA GLU A 281 -1.98 -7.24 -10.38
C GLU A 281 -1.25 -8.31 -11.20
N LEU A 282 -1.97 -9.38 -11.52
CA LEU A 282 -1.68 -10.29 -12.61
C LEU A 282 -2.68 -10.03 -13.73
N LYS A 283 -2.19 -9.95 -14.97
CA LYS A 283 -3.03 -9.79 -16.16
C LYS A 283 -2.68 -10.79 -17.24
N GLY A 284 -3.70 -11.38 -17.84
CA GLY A 284 -3.56 -12.34 -18.92
C GLY A 284 -4.62 -12.12 -20.00
N GLU A 285 -4.25 -12.40 -21.24
CA GLU A 285 -5.19 -12.58 -22.35
C GLU A 285 -5.46 -14.07 -22.53
N LEU A 286 -6.74 -14.44 -22.53
CA LEU A 286 -7.21 -15.80 -22.78
C LEU A 286 -7.35 -16.01 -24.29
N HIS A 287 -7.24 -17.27 -24.71
CA HIS A 287 -7.20 -17.63 -26.13
C HIS A 287 -8.60 -17.72 -26.75
N SER A 288 -9.64 -17.92 -25.95
CA SER A 288 -11.01 -18.03 -26.47
C SER A 288 -12.10 -17.63 -25.48
N ALA A 289 -13.33 -17.52 -25.99
CA ALA A 289 -14.52 -17.31 -25.17
C ALA A 289 -14.77 -18.51 -24.24
N GLU A 290 -14.52 -19.72 -24.70
CA GLU A 290 -14.73 -20.94 -23.92
C GLU A 290 -13.83 -20.98 -22.67
N GLU A 291 -12.58 -20.51 -22.77
CA GLU A 291 -11.69 -20.37 -21.60
C GLU A 291 -12.22 -19.36 -20.59
N LEU A 292 -12.68 -18.20 -21.06
CA LEU A 292 -13.31 -17.17 -20.24
C LEU A 292 -14.51 -17.73 -19.48
N GLU A 293 -15.38 -18.44 -20.19
CA GLU A 293 -16.62 -19.01 -19.68
C GLU A 293 -16.37 -20.13 -18.68
N TYR A 294 -15.40 -20.99 -18.95
CA TYR A 294 -14.94 -22.03 -18.02
C TYR A 294 -14.42 -21.43 -16.71
N ALA A 295 -13.60 -20.37 -16.79
CA ALA A 295 -13.10 -19.69 -15.60
C ALA A 295 -14.25 -19.10 -14.75
N ILE A 296 -15.23 -18.46 -15.40
CA ILE A 296 -16.43 -17.93 -14.72
C ILE A 296 -17.22 -19.07 -14.06
N ALA A 297 -17.46 -20.18 -14.77
CA ALA A 297 -18.16 -21.34 -14.25
C ALA A 297 -17.45 -21.94 -13.01
N ARG A 298 -16.12 -22.08 -13.05
CA ARG A 298 -15.32 -22.56 -11.93
C ARG A 298 -15.36 -21.60 -10.73
N LEU A 299 -15.34 -20.29 -10.95
CA LEU A 299 -15.47 -19.29 -9.89
C LEU A 299 -16.86 -19.36 -9.22
N TYR A 300 -17.94 -19.49 -10.00
CA TYR A 300 -19.28 -19.70 -9.44
C TYR A 300 -19.39 -21.04 -8.70
N GLN A 301 -18.78 -22.11 -9.20
CA GLN A 301 -18.74 -23.38 -8.47
C GLN A 301 -18.09 -23.20 -7.10
N MET A 302 -16.89 -22.62 -7.06
CA MET A 302 -16.17 -22.39 -5.80
C MET A 302 -16.89 -21.41 -4.86
N ALA A 303 -17.66 -20.47 -5.40
CA ALA A 303 -18.49 -19.57 -4.59
C ALA A 303 -19.72 -20.26 -3.96
N ASN A 304 -20.22 -21.36 -4.56
CA ASN A 304 -21.39 -22.09 -4.08
C ASN A 304 -21.04 -23.42 -3.37
N ASP A 305 -19.79 -23.87 -3.47
CA ASP A 305 -19.27 -25.07 -2.81
C ASP A 305 -17.99 -24.73 -2.01
N PRO A 306 -18.10 -24.53 -0.68
CA PRO A 306 -16.95 -24.27 0.18
C PRO A 306 -15.87 -25.35 0.10
N THR A 307 -16.23 -26.61 -0.18
CA THR A 307 -15.27 -27.71 -0.33
C THR A 307 -14.43 -27.53 -1.59
N ALA A 308 -15.02 -27.02 -2.66
CA ALA A 308 -14.29 -26.72 -3.89
C ALA A 308 -13.31 -25.54 -3.69
N ALA A 309 -13.71 -24.51 -2.95
CA ALA A 309 -12.82 -23.40 -2.58
C ALA A 309 -11.66 -23.87 -1.69
N ASP A 310 -11.95 -24.66 -0.65
CA ASP A 310 -10.94 -25.25 0.24
C ASP A 310 -9.96 -26.15 -0.52
N LYS A 311 -10.45 -26.95 -1.46
CA LYS A 311 -9.60 -27.80 -2.32
C LYS A 311 -8.72 -26.97 -3.25
N ALA A 312 -9.21 -25.84 -3.76
CA ALA A 312 -8.49 -24.98 -4.68
C ALA A 312 -7.43 -24.13 -3.96
N LEU A 313 -7.81 -23.46 -2.87
CA LEU A 313 -6.99 -22.43 -2.22
C LEU A 313 -6.38 -22.89 -0.89
N GLY A 314 -6.97 -23.88 -0.25
CA GLY A 314 -6.69 -24.30 1.12
C GLY A 314 -7.76 -23.82 2.10
N LYS A 315 -7.74 -24.36 3.33
CA LYS A 315 -8.71 -24.01 4.37
C LYS A 315 -8.71 -22.52 4.69
N GLY A 316 -9.90 -21.97 4.92
CA GLY A 316 -10.08 -20.59 5.38
C GLY A 316 -10.24 -19.58 4.25
N TRP A 317 -10.34 -20.03 3.00
CA TRP A 317 -10.69 -19.20 1.87
C TRP A 317 -12.17 -19.34 1.52
N SER A 318 -12.80 -18.22 1.22
CA SER A 318 -14.13 -18.17 0.62
C SER A 318 -14.07 -17.38 -0.68
N ILE A 319 -14.98 -17.68 -1.61
CA ILE A 319 -15.12 -16.95 -2.87
C ILE A 319 -16.54 -16.41 -2.94
N SER A 320 -16.72 -15.18 -3.41
CA SER A 320 -18.06 -14.60 -3.56
C SER A 320 -18.15 -13.73 -4.81
N PRO A 321 -19.24 -13.81 -5.60
CA PRO A 321 -19.45 -12.91 -6.73
C PRO A 321 -19.75 -11.48 -6.25
N VAL A 322 -19.29 -10.49 -7.01
CA VAL A 322 -19.59 -9.07 -6.74
C VAL A 322 -20.84 -8.65 -7.51
N THR A 323 -21.99 -8.72 -6.84
CA THR A 323 -23.31 -8.66 -7.49
C THR A 323 -23.87 -7.26 -7.75
N HIS A 324 -23.35 -6.22 -7.09
CA HIS A 324 -23.81 -4.85 -7.31
C HIS A 324 -23.43 -4.28 -8.68
N TRP A 325 -22.55 -4.98 -9.41
CA TRP A 325 -22.22 -4.71 -10.80
C TRP A 325 -23.10 -5.46 -11.79
N TRP A 326 -24.21 -6.06 -11.35
CA TRP A 326 -25.10 -6.78 -12.26
C TRP A 326 -26.22 -5.89 -12.77
N GLN A 327 -26.61 -6.11 -14.02
CA GLN A 327 -27.77 -5.49 -14.61
C GLN A 327 -29.01 -5.89 -13.81
N GLN A 328 -29.83 -4.91 -13.48
CA GLN A 328 -31.13 -5.11 -12.89
C GLN A 328 -32.21 -4.88 -13.94
N THR A 329 -33.28 -5.65 -13.87
CA THR A 329 -34.54 -5.39 -14.57
C THR A 329 -35.18 -4.10 -14.03
N PRO A 330 -36.16 -3.49 -14.72
CA PRO A 330 -36.89 -2.34 -14.18
C PRO A 330 -37.52 -2.58 -12.81
N ALA A 331 -37.82 -3.84 -12.47
CA ALA A 331 -38.35 -4.25 -11.16
C ALA A 331 -37.26 -4.44 -10.08
N GLY A 332 -35.99 -4.15 -10.37
CA GLY A 332 -34.86 -4.30 -9.44
C GLY A 332 -34.26 -5.71 -9.37
N ASN A 333 -34.87 -6.71 -10.02
CA ASN A 333 -34.35 -8.08 -10.03
C ASN A 333 -33.08 -8.19 -10.88
N VAL A 334 -32.10 -8.99 -10.45
CA VAL A 334 -30.90 -9.31 -11.24
C VAL A 334 -31.29 -9.97 -12.57
N LYS A 335 -30.83 -9.39 -13.67
CA LYS A 335 -30.98 -9.97 -15.01
C LYS A 335 -30.05 -11.16 -15.15
N SER A 336 -30.62 -12.34 -15.41
CA SER A 336 -29.85 -13.57 -15.61
C SER A 336 -29.08 -13.53 -16.91
N SER A 337 -27.84 -14.01 -16.90
CA SER A 337 -27.02 -14.00 -18.10
C SER A 337 -27.43 -15.09 -19.10
N ALA A 338 -27.96 -14.64 -20.24
CA ALA A 338 -28.28 -15.54 -21.36
C ALA A 338 -27.03 -16.21 -21.93
N ARG A 339 -25.90 -15.50 -21.84
CA ARG A 339 -24.59 -15.98 -22.26
C ARG A 339 -24.23 -17.23 -21.44
N MET A 340 -24.32 -17.16 -20.11
CA MET A 340 -23.99 -18.26 -19.20
C MET A 340 -24.83 -19.53 -19.35
N LYS A 341 -26.09 -19.44 -19.81
CA LYS A 341 -26.94 -20.62 -20.02
C LYS A 341 -26.43 -21.53 -21.15
N LYS A 342 -25.62 -21.03 -22.08
CA LYS A 342 -25.10 -21.78 -23.23
C LYS A 342 -23.86 -22.64 -22.88
N TYR A 343 -23.28 -22.47 -21.69
CA TYR A 343 -21.92 -22.95 -21.35
C TYR A 343 -21.85 -24.12 -20.39
N LEU A 344 -23.01 -24.61 -19.96
CA LEU A 344 -23.11 -25.85 -19.20
C LEU A 344 -23.21 -27.08 -20.13
N ASP A 345 -22.78 -26.96 -21.39
CA ASP A 345 -22.72 -28.06 -22.36
C ASP A 345 -21.45 -28.89 -22.13
N PRO A 346 -21.56 -30.11 -21.57
CA PRO A 346 -20.40 -30.90 -21.20
C PRO A 346 -19.49 -31.25 -22.39
N ASP A 347 -20.07 -31.42 -23.59
CA ASP A 347 -19.31 -31.87 -24.76
C ASP A 347 -18.40 -30.75 -25.31
N LYS A 348 -18.83 -29.49 -25.18
CA LYS A 348 -17.99 -28.33 -25.55
C LYS A 348 -16.80 -28.16 -24.62
N LEU A 349 -17.00 -28.33 -23.31
CA LEU A 349 -15.92 -28.19 -22.32
C LEU A 349 -14.82 -29.25 -22.51
N VAL A 350 -15.21 -30.48 -22.85
CA VAL A 350 -14.26 -31.57 -23.14
C VAL A 350 -13.54 -31.31 -24.48
N LYS A 351 -14.28 -30.92 -25.53
CA LYS A 351 -13.69 -30.61 -26.84
C LYS A 351 -12.66 -29.48 -26.78
N ALA A 352 -12.90 -28.48 -25.93
CA ALA A 352 -11.97 -27.37 -25.71
C ALA A 352 -10.79 -27.74 -24.79
N GLY A 353 -10.72 -28.97 -24.25
CA GLY A 353 -9.67 -29.41 -23.33
C GLY A 353 -9.75 -28.76 -21.94
N LEU A 354 -10.87 -28.14 -21.59
CA LEU A 354 -11.07 -27.40 -20.34
C LEU A 354 -11.54 -28.32 -19.20
N ALA A 355 -12.25 -29.40 -19.56
CA ALA A 355 -12.55 -30.50 -18.64
C ALA A 355 -11.77 -31.75 -19.04
N LYS A 356 -11.29 -32.52 -18.06
CA LYS A 356 -10.52 -33.75 -18.32
C LYS A 356 -11.36 -34.83 -18.99
N ASN A 357 -12.65 -34.86 -18.70
CA ASN A 357 -13.61 -35.82 -19.25
C ASN A 357 -15.05 -35.31 -19.11
N LYS A 358 -15.98 -36.02 -19.75
CA LYS A 358 -17.41 -35.68 -19.74
C LYS A 358 -18.00 -35.72 -18.34
N THR A 359 -17.53 -36.59 -17.46
CA THR A 359 -17.99 -36.68 -16.06
C THR A 359 -17.71 -35.40 -15.29
N GLU A 360 -16.50 -34.85 -15.37
CA GLU A 360 -16.14 -33.57 -14.76
C GLU A 360 -16.99 -32.42 -15.32
N ALA A 361 -17.16 -32.38 -16.64
CA ALA A 361 -17.95 -31.36 -17.32
C ALA A 361 -19.43 -31.43 -16.96
N THR A 362 -20.02 -32.63 -16.89
CA THR A 362 -21.41 -32.85 -16.45
C THR A 362 -21.58 -32.47 -14.98
N HIS A 363 -20.63 -32.82 -14.11
CA HIS A 363 -20.69 -32.45 -12.70
C HIS A 363 -20.68 -30.93 -12.51
N LEU A 364 -19.81 -30.21 -13.22
CA LEU A 364 -19.79 -28.74 -13.22
C LEU A 364 -21.12 -28.16 -13.73
N ALA A 365 -21.65 -28.70 -14.82
CA ALA A 365 -22.95 -28.31 -15.37
C ALA A 365 -24.10 -28.51 -14.37
N THR A 366 -24.09 -29.63 -13.65
CA THR A 366 -25.08 -29.94 -12.61
C THR A 366 -24.98 -29.00 -11.42
N LEU A 367 -23.77 -28.71 -10.91
CA LEU A 367 -23.57 -27.81 -9.77
C LEU A 367 -24.03 -26.38 -10.06
N LEU A 368 -23.92 -25.94 -11.30
CA LEU A 368 -24.35 -24.61 -11.71
C LEU A 368 -25.84 -24.54 -12.08
N LYS A 369 -26.55 -25.68 -12.09
CA LYS A 369 -27.99 -25.72 -12.33
C LYS A 369 -28.72 -25.04 -11.18
N GLY A 370 -29.36 -23.91 -11.47
CA GLY A 370 -30.07 -23.10 -10.46
C GLY A 370 -29.22 -22.02 -9.80
N VAL A 371 -27.92 -21.92 -10.10
CA VAL A 371 -27.09 -20.79 -9.65
C VAL A 371 -27.46 -19.55 -10.46
N GLN A 372 -27.84 -18.48 -9.76
CA GLN A 372 -28.12 -17.19 -10.40
C GLN A 372 -26.82 -16.50 -10.80
N MET A 373 -26.55 -16.47 -12.11
CA MET A 373 -25.43 -15.75 -12.71
C MET A 373 -25.95 -14.47 -13.36
N GLY A 374 -25.63 -13.30 -12.82
CA GLY A 374 -26.09 -12.02 -13.34
C GLY A 374 -25.35 -11.57 -14.60
N ASP A 375 -26.04 -10.83 -15.47
CA ASP A 375 -25.40 -10.08 -16.57
C ASP A 375 -24.59 -8.92 -15.99
N PRO A 376 -23.31 -8.76 -16.33
CA PRO A 376 -22.53 -7.64 -15.84
C PRO A 376 -22.99 -6.31 -16.43
N LEU A 377 -22.86 -5.23 -15.66
CA LEU A 377 -23.03 -3.85 -16.12
C LEU A 377 -21.91 -3.53 -17.10
N PRO A 378 -22.23 -3.09 -18.33
CA PRO A 378 -21.21 -2.71 -19.29
C PRO A 378 -20.43 -1.51 -18.77
N LEU A 379 -19.10 -1.59 -18.84
CA LEU A 379 -18.23 -0.46 -18.59
C LEU A 379 -17.71 0.05 -19.94
N GLU A 380 -17.80 1.36 -20.14
CA GLU A 380 -17.26 2.07 -21.30
C GLU A 380 -16.02 2.85 -20.85
N ASP A 381 -14.86 2.49 -21.41
CA ASP A 381 -13.59 3.19 -21.19
C ASP A 381 -13.17 3.91 -22.47
N LYS A 382 -12.89 5.21 -22.36
CA LYS A 382 -12.26 6.01 -23.42
C LYS A 382 -10.78 6.21 -23.10
N TYR A 383 -9.91 5.52 -23.82
CA TYR A 383 -8.46 5.58 -23.63
C TYR A 383 -7.85 6.69 -24.48
N SER A 384 -6.85 7.35 -23.94
CA SER A 384 -6.13 8.43 -24.61
C SER A 384 -4.65 8.36 -24.33
N GLY A 385 -3.89 8.87 -25.28
CA GLY A 385 -2.43 8.88 -25.28
C GLY A 385 -1.91 8.88 -26.71
N THR A 386 -0.71 9.40 -26.86
CA THR A 386 0.14 9.24 -28.04
C THR A 386 0.72 7.82 -28.11
N SER A 387 1.29 7.46 -29.26
CA SER A 387 2.02 6.19 -29.41
C SER A 387 3.14 6.06 -28.35
N ASP A 388 3.86 7.14 -28.06
CA ASP A 388 4.94 7.14 -27.08
C ASP A 388 4.44 6.92 -25.65
N GLU A 389 3.34 7.58 -25.26
CA GLU A 389 2.68 7.34 -23.97
C GLU A 389 2.24 5.88 -23.83
N LEU A 390 1.59 5.34 -24.86
CA LEU A 390 1.11 3.96 -24.87
C LEU A 390 2.27 2.95 -24.83
N LYS A 391 3.37 3.20 -25.55
CA LYS A 391 4.61 2.39 -25.51
C LYS A 391 5.25 2.42 -24.12
N ALA A 392 5.27 3.60 -23.50
CA ALA A 392 5.71 3.78 -22.11
C ALA A 392 4.73 3.19 -21.09
N SER A 393 3.61 2.60 -21.53
CA SER A 393 2.54 2.07 -20.67
C SER A 393 1.92 3.15 -19.75
N ILE A 394 1.94 4.40 -20.17
CA ILE A 394 1.24 5.52 -19.52
C ILE A 394 -0.19 5.51 -20.06
N ILE A 395 -1.12 5.07 -19.21
CA ILE A 395 -2.50 4.86 -19.63
C ILE A 395 -3.42 5.83 -18.93
N GLN A 396 -4.08 6.67 -19.74
CA GLN A 396 -5.12 7.59 -19.31
C GLN A 396 -6.47 7.09 -19.82
N ARG A 397 -7.46 6.95 -18.95
CA ARG A 397 -8.82 6.59 -19.35
C ARG A 397 -9.87 7.45 -18.66
N ILE A 398 -10.98 7.68 -19.34
CA ILE A 398 -12.24 8.08 -18.70
C ILE A 398 -13.16 6.87 -18.74
N ARG A 399 -13.49 6.36 -17.56
CA ARG A 399 -14.44 5.27 -17.37
C ARG A 399 -15.83 5.81 -17.10
N SER A 400 -16.83 5.15 -17.65
CA SER A 400 -18.23 5.38 -17.31
C SER A 400 -19.01 4.07 -17.35
N ASN A 401 -20.18 4.06 -16.72
CA ASN A 401 -21.16 3.00 -16.87
C ASN A 401 -22.57 3.62 -16.90
N LYS A 402 -23.62 2.80 -16.99
CA LYS A 402 -25.01 3.30 -17.07
C LYS A 402 -25.52 4.00 -15.80
N ILE A 403 -24.81 3.88 -14.68
CA ILE A 403 -25.30 4.27 -13.34
C ILE A 403 -24.41 5.34 -12.68
N ALA A 404 -23.12 5.43 -13.04
CA ALA A 404 -22.13 6.29 -12.40
C ALA A 404 -21.60 7.40 -13.32
N GLU A 405 -21.28 8.54 -12.70
CA GLU A 405 -20.57 9.66 -13.31
C GLU A 405 -19.17 9.24 -13.82
N GLY A 406 -18.58 10.06 -14.71
CA GLY A 406 -17.28 9.73 -15.30
C GLY A 406 -16.17 9.69 -14.26
N VAL A 407 -15.24 8.73 -14.37
CA VAL A 407 -14.04 8.66 -13.55
C VAL A 407 -12.82 8.75 -14.46
N PHE A 408 -11.95 9.71 -14.23
CA PHE A 408 -10.62 9.72 -14.85
C PHE A 408 -9.70 8.80 -14.07
N ASN A 409 -8.96 7.93 -14.77
CA ASN A 409 -7.89 7.14 -14.18
C ASN A 409 -6.57 7.33 -14.93
N LEU A 410 -5.47 7.42 -14.18
CA LEU A 410 -4.11 7.38 -14.69
C LEU A 410 -3.36 6.18 -14.10
N LYS A 411 -2.76 5.38 -14.96
CA LYS A 411 -1.76 4.35 -14.63
C LYS A 411 -0.40 4.80 -15.19
N PRO A 412 0.54 5.27 -14.33
CA PRO A 412 1.78 5.91 -14.78
C PRO A 412 2.86 4.86 -15.03
N GLY A 413 2.81 4.22 -16.21
CA GLY A 413 3.87 3.33 -16.68
C GLY A 413 3.66 1.84 -16.38
N PRO A 414 4.65 1.00 -16.72
CA PRO A 414 4.49 -0.45 -16.76
C PRO A 414 4.43 -1.10 -15.38
N GLY A 415 4.72 -0.36 -14.31
CA GLY A 415 4.84 -0.89 -12.97
C GLY A 415 6.12 -1.70 -12.75
N VAL A 416 6.27 -2.28 -11.56
CA VAL A 416 7.44 -3.10 -11.18
C VAL A 416 7.08 -4.58 -11.25
N LEU A 417 7.88 -5.37 -11.97
CA LEU A 417 7.71 -6.82 -12.02
C LEU A 417 8.21 -7.44 -10.70
N LEU A 418 7.37 -8.23 -10.04
CA LEU A 418 7.71 -8.89 -8.77
C LEU A 418 8.21 -10.31 -8.96
N GLY A 419 7.62 -10.98 -9.93
CA GLY A 419 7.87 -12.36 -10.21
C GLY A 419 7.10 -12.78 -11.44
N ASP A 420 7.58 -13.86 -12.03
CA ASP A 420 6.78 -14.68 -12.91
C ASP A 420 6.13 -15.76 -12.03
N ILE A 421 4.88 -16.07 -12.30
CA ILE A 421 4.29 -17.34 -11.87
C ILE A 421 4.90 -18.40 -12.79
N SER A 422 6.20 -18.63 -12.63
CA SER A 422 6.87 -19.75 -13.25
C SER A 422 6.57 -20.93 -12.36
N SER A 423 5.55 -21.72 -12.74
CA SER A 423 5.44 -23.04 -12.14
C SER A 423 6.79 -23.73 -12.32
N THR A 424 7.28 -24.39 -11.27
CA THR A 424 8.47 -25.25 -11.28
C THR A 424 8.42 -26.38 -12.34
N SER A 425 7.37 -26.45 -13.16
CA SER A 425 7.24 -27.32 -14.32
C SER A 425 7.31 -26.54 -15.63
N LYS A 426 8.22 -26.93 -16.53
CA LYS A 426 8.50 -26.32 -17.86
C LYS A 426 7.32 -26.35 -18.86
N LYS A 427 6.08 -26.61 -18.44
CA LYS A 427 4.93 -26.89 -19.32
C LYS A 427 3.60 -26.25 -18.89
N LYS A 428 3.60 -25.23 -18.02
CA LYS A 428 2.36 -24.67 -17.46
C LYS A 428 2.30 -23.14 -17.49
N PRO A 429 1.08 -22.57 -17.37
CA PRO A 429 0.77 -21.17 -17.67
C PRO A 429 1.67 -20.16 -16.98
N SER A 430 2.20 -19.20 -17.73
CA SER A 430 2.93 -18.05 -17.19
C SER A 430 1.98 -16.89 -16.92
N GLY A 431 2.21 -16.18 -15.82
CA GLY A 431 1.52 -14.94 -15.50
C GLY A 431 2.51 -13.98 -14.85
N LEU A 432 2.52 -12.72 -15.28
CA LEU A 432 3.43 -11.73 -14.71
C LEU A 432 2.72 -10.97 -13.59
N ILE A 433 3.23 -11.08 -12.37
CA ILE A 433 2.75 -10.30 -11.22
C ILE A 433 3.47 -8.95 -11.22
N ARG A 434 2.71 -7.87 -11.32
CA ARG A 434 3.22 -6.50 -11.36
C ARG A 434 2.65 -5.65 -10.25
N LYS A 435 3.46 -4.71 -9.77
CA LYS A 435 3.01 -3.60 -8.95
C LYS A 435 2.75 -2.37 -9.78
N ARG A 436 1.65 -1.67 -9.51
CA ARG A 436 1.37 -0.42 -10.18
C ARG A 436 0.62 0.54 -9.26
N ILE A 437 0.82 1.83 -9.50
CA ILE A 437 0.00 2.87 -8.92
C ILE A 437 -1.15 3.21 -9.88
N GLU A 438 -2.36 3.40 -9.38
CA GLU A 438 -3.46 4.02 -10.10
C GLU A 438 -3.87 5.31 -9.39
N TYR A 439 -4.11 6.37 -10.14
CA TYR A 439 -4.73 7.59 -9.65
C TYR A 439 -6.13 7.73 -10.23
N GLY A 440 -7.09 8.16 -9.43
CA GLY A 440 -8.49 8.33 -9.82
C GLY A 440 -9.04 9.71 -9.47
N TYR A 441 -9.92 10.24 -10.32
CA TYR A 441 -10.65 11.49 -10.07
C TYR A 441 -12.10 11.34 -10.48
N THR A 442 -13.04 11.65 -9.57
CA THR A 442 -14.46 11.77 -9.93
C THR A 442 -14.67 13.02 -10.79
N LEU A 443 -15.28 12.84 -11.96
CA LEU A 443 -15.59 13.91 -12.90
C LEU A 443 -17.06 14.30 -12.83
N LYS A 444 -17.37 15.53 -13.26
CA LYS A 444 -18.75 16.02 -13.39
C LYS A 444 -19.60 15.16 -14.33
N SER A 445 -18.98 14.63 -15.39
CA SER A 445 -19.65 13.77 -16.37
C SER A 445 -18.61 12.94 -17.13
N LYS A 446 -19.09 12.00 -17.96
CA LYS A 446 -18.22 11.25 -18.89
C LYS A 446 -17.77 12.05 -20.12
N ASN A 447 -18.36 13.22 -20.36
CA ASN A 447 -18.11 14.09 -21.50
C ASN A 447 -17.55 15.44 -21.01
N ILE A 448 -16.38 15.41 -20.37
CA ILE A 448 -15.66 16.63 -19.97
C ILE A 448 -14.85 17.19 -21.15
N ASP A 449 -14.50 18.48 -21.03
CA ASP A 449 -13.44 19.07 -21.85
C ASP A 449 -12.09 18.48 -21.42
N ARG A 450 -11.61 17.53 -22.22
CA ARG A 450 -10.38 16.80 -21.93
C ARG A 450 -9.16 17.71 -21.89
N LYS A 451 -9.11 18.72 -22.77
CA LYS A 451 -7.99 19.66 -22.81
C LYS A 451 -7.87 20.40 -21.48
N LYS A 452 -8.99 20.83 -20.91
CA LYS A 452 -9.00 21.49 -19.59
C LYS A 452 -8.50 20.57 -18.47
N LEU A 453 -8.87 19.29 -18.49
CA LEU A 453 -8.33 18.32 -17.52
C LEU A 453 -6.81 18.14 -17.69
N GLU A 454 -6.32 18.02 -18.92
CA GLU A 454 -4.88 17.89 -19.19
C GLU A 454 -4.10 19.15 -18.80
N ASP A 455 -4.64 20.33 -19.08
CA ASP A 455 -4.07 21.61 -18.64
C ASP A 455 -3.99 21.64 -17.10
N TRP A 456 -5.07 21.27 -16.41
CA TRP A 456 -5.10 21.21 -14.94
C TRP A 456 -4.08 20.21 -14.38
N LEU A 457 -4.00 19.00 -14.95
CA LEU A 457 -3.01 17.99 -14.56
C LEU A 457 -1.57 18.52 -14.72
N ARG A 458 -1.32 19.40 -15.70
CA ARG A 458 0.00 20.01 -15.93
C ARG A 458 0.32 21.15 -14.97
N THR A 459 -0.65 21.99 -14.65
CA THR A 459 -0.40 23.26 -13.93
C THR A 459 -0.64 23.17 -12.43
N GLU A 460 -1.59 22.33 -11.99
CA GLU A 460 -1.93 22.25 -10.57
C GLU A 460 -0.84 21.49 -9.79
N ALA A 461 -0.49 21.98 -8.61
CA ALA A 461 0.46 21.34 -7.72
C ALA A 461 -0.22 20.29 -6.80
N SER A 462 0.59 19.49 -6.10
CA SER A 462 0.14 18.54 -5.07
C SER A 462 -0.63 19.25 -3.93
N PRO A 463 -1.19 18.57 -2.91
CA PRO A 463 -1.32 17.13 -2.76
C PRO A 463 -2.46 16.54 -3.59
N TYR A 464 -3.38 17.34 -4.14
CA TYR A 464 -4.58 16.83 -4.82
C TYR A 464 -4.40 16.59 -6.32
N ASN A 465 -3.18 16.76 -6.85
CA ASN A 465 -2.82 16.43 -8.23
C ASN A 465 -1.68 15.39 -8.35
N PRO A 466 -1.74 14.23 -7.65
CA PRO A 466 -0.67 13.23 -7.72
C PRO A 466 -0.52 12.60 -9.12
N ALA A 467 -1.60 12.56 -9.91
CA ALA A 467 -1.51 12.13 -11.30
C ALA A 467 -0.69 13.10 -12.17
N GLY A 468 -0.89 14.40 -11.98
CA GLY A 468 -0.09 15.44 -12.63
C GLY A 468 1.38 15.36 -12.25
N ASP A 469 1.68 15.12 -10.97
CA ASP A 469 3.05 14.92 -10.48
C ASP A 469 3.72 13.71 -11.17
N ALA A 470 3.03 12.57 -11.23
CA ALA A 470 3.54 11.38 -11.89
C ALA A 470 3.74 11.60 -13.41
N LEU A 471 2.83 12.32 -14.06
CA LEU A 471 2.95 12.67 -15.48
C LEU A 471 4.14 13.60 -15.72
N ARG A 472 4.34 14.64 -14.90
CA ARG A 472 5.50 15.54 -15.02
C ARG A 472 6.83 14.81 -14.79
N ALA A 473 6.85 13.86 -13.85
CA ALA A 473 8.04 13.06 -13.57
C ALA A 473 8.41 12.12 -14.73
N LEU A 474 7.42 11.47 -15.35
CA LEU A 474 7.64 10.53 -16.46
C LEU A 474 7.75 11.21 -17.83
N MET A 475 7.11 12.37 -17.97
CA MET A 475 7.05 13.16 -19.19
C MET A 475 7.23 14.63 -18.84
N PRO A 476 8.48 15.13 -18.79
CA PRO A 476 8.75 16.54 -18.44
C PRO A 476 8.11 17.55 -19.41
N ASN A 477 7.95 17.16 -20.68
CA ASN A 477 7.24 17.94 -21.70
C ASN A 477 5.70 17.76 -21.63
N GLY A 478 5.25 16.92 -20.69
CA GLY A 478 3.89 16.53 -20.36
C GLY A 478 3.14 15.73 -21.41
N PRO A 479 1.92 15.27 -21.09
CA PRO A 479 1.12 14.38 -21.94
C PRO A 479 0.68 15.06 -23.24
N GLN A 480 1.03 14.50 -24.40
CA GLN A 480 0.70 15.11 -25.69
C GLN A 480 -0.62 14.59 -26.29
N GLY A 481 -1.24 13.58 -25.67
CA GLY A 481 -2.40 12.87 -26.19
C GLY A 481 -3.73 13.62 -26.09
N LYS A 482 -3.97 14.61 -26.96
CA LYS A 482 -5.22 15.41 -27.01
C LYS A 482 -6.47 14.61 -27.43
N HIS A 483 -6.32 13.38 -27.92
CA HIS A 483 -7.39 12.62 -28.57
C HIS A 483 -7.64 11.26 -27.92
N VAL A 484 -8.87 10.75 -28.09
CA VAL A 484 -9.21 9.37 -27.76
C VAL A 484 -8.47 8.46 -28.74
N ALA A 485 -7.57 7.63 -28.23
CA ALA A 485 -6.81 6.66 -29.00
C ALA A 485 -7.67 5.45 -29.37
N PHE A 486 -8.48 4.97 -28.42
CA PHE A 486 -9.45 3.89 -28.64
C PHE A 486 -10.54 3.89 -27.57
N THR A 487 -11.67 3.25 -27.88
CA THR A 487 -12.72 2.96 -26.91
C THR A 487 -12.76 1.48 -26.60
N MET A 488 -13.16 1.16 -25.37
CA MET A 488 -13.23 -0.22 -24.89
C MET A 488 -14.54 -0.42 -24.13
N ASN A 489 -15.36 -1.34 -24.62
CA ASN A 489 -16.55 -1.81 -23.92
C ASN A 489 -16.23 -3.15 -23.28
N GLN A 490 -16.48 -3.27 -21.98
CA GLN A 490 -16.17 -4.48 -21.23
C GLN A 490 -17.37 -4.98 -20.43
N GLU A 491 -17.55 -6.29 -20.48
CA GLU A 491 -18.48 -7.06 -19.64
C GLU A 491 -17.63 -7.79 -18.61
N ARG A 492 -17.71 -7.35 -17.34
CA ARG A 492 -16.83 -7.78 -16.26
C ARG A 492 -17.55 -8.69 -15.28
N HIS A 493 -17.12 -9.94 -15.18
CA HIS A 493 -17.47 -10.80 -14.04
C HIS A 493 -16.40 -10.65 -12.97
N ARG A 494 -16.78 -10.16 -11.79
CA ARG A 494 -15.87 -9.96 -10.65
C ARG A 494 -16.26 -10.88 -9.48
N PHE A 495 -15.24 -11.44 -8.84
CA PHE A 495 -15.32 -12.25 -7.65
C PHE A 495 -14.30 -11.75 -6.64
N THR A 496 -14.62 -11.84 -5.36
CA THR A 496 -13.70 -11.57 -4.27
C THR A 496 -13.40 -12.86 -3.54
N LEU A 497 -12.12 -13.20 -3.43
CA LEU A 497 -11.60 -14.26 -2.58
C LEU A 497 -11.27 -13.65 -1.23
N LYS A 498 -11.78 -14.22 -0.14
CA LYS A 498 -11.54 -13.73 1.21
C LYS A 498 -10.91 -14.83 2.05
N HIS A 499 -9.73 -14.53 2.59
CA HIS A 499 -9.12 -15.36 3.61
C HIS A 499 -9.67 -15.00 4.98
N GLN A 500 -9.83 -15.99 5.87
CA GLN A 500 -10.24 -15.80 7.27
C GLN A 500 -9.35 -14.81 8.03
N GLY A 501 -8.10 -14.68 7.59
CA GLY A 501 -7.17 -13.64 8.02
C GLY A 501 -7.29 -12.34 7.23
N GLY A 502 -8.48 -11.85 6.93
CA GLY A 502 -8.74 -10.49 6.42
C GLY A 502 -8.20 -10.11 5.03
N LEU A 503 -7.38 -10.94 4.38
CA LEU A 503 -6.87 -10.74 3.02
C LEU A 503 -8.00 -10.91 1.99
N GLU A 504 -8.12 -9.97 1.07
CA GLU A 504 -9.07 -10.00 -0.03
C GLU A 504 -8.32 -9.94 -1.38
N ILE A 505 -8.67 -10.82 -2.33
CA ILE A 505 -8.15 -10.84 -3.70
C ILE A 505 -9.32 -10.70 -4.65
N ASP A 506 -9.27 -9.75 -5.56
CA ASP A 506 -10.27 -9.64 -6.60
C ASP A 506 -9.82 -10.37 -7.86
N VAL A 507 -10.73 -11.18 -8.38
CA VAL A 507 -10.56 -11.88 -9.65
C VAL A 507 -11.63 -11.34 -10.58
N SER A 508 -11.19 -10.77 -11.69
CA SER A 508 -12.07 -10.33 -12.76
C SER A 508 -11.74 -11.03 -14.07
N VAL A 509 -12.81 -11.38 -14.76
CA VAL A 509 -12.79 -12.07 -16.05
C VAL A 509 -13.65 -11.22 -16.99
N ASP A 510 -13.03 -10.70 -18.03
CA ASP A 510 -13.59 -9.64 -18.86
C ASP A 510 -13.73 -10.07 -20.32
N PHE A 511 -14.93 -9.94 -20.86
CA PHE A 511 -15.15 -9.89 -22.30
C PHE A 511 -14.99 -8.45 -22.78
N VAL A 512 -14.08 -8.21 -23.73
CA VAL A 512 -13.65 -6.87 -24.13
C VAL A 512 -13.84 -6.67 -25.62
N ASN A 513 -14.57 -5.63 -26.00
CA ASN A 513 -14.65 -5.13 -27.36
C ASN A 513 -13.91 -3.80 -27.45
N VAL A 514 -12.87 -3.73 -28.27
CA VAL A 514 -12.05 -2.53 -28.45
C VAL A 514 -12.23 -1.97 -29.86
N LYS A 515 -12.44 -0.65 -29.96
CA LYS A 515 -12.66 0.05 -31.23
C LYS A 515 -11.67 1.21 -31.42
N HIS A 516 -11.00 1.24 -32.56
CA HIS A 516 -10.21 2.39 -32.99
C HIS A 516 -11.13 3.47 -33.62
N PRO A 517 -11.19 4.71 -33.13
CA PRO A 517 -12.11 5.74 -33.61
C PRO A 517 -11.79 6.20 -35.04
N GLY A 518 -10.51 6.35 -35.39
CA GLY A 518 -10.08 6.76 -36.73
C GLY A 518 -10.34 5.73 -37.85
N THR A 519 -9.98 4.46 -37.64
CA THR A 519 -10.12 3.40 -38.66
C THR A 519 -11.43 2.62 -38.57
N GLY A 520 -12.16 2.72 -37.45
CA GLY A 520 -13.32 1.89 -37.17
C GLY A 520 -13.00 0.43 -36.82
N LYS A 521 -11.73 0.02 -36.84
CA LYS A 521 -11.29 -1.35 -36.52
C LYS A 521 -11.86 -1.79 -35.17
N LEU A 522 -12.55 -2.92 -35.15
CA LEU A 522 -13.18 -3.53 -33.98
C LEU A 522 -12.54 -4.89 -33.71
N GLU A 523 -12.14 -5.13 -32.47
CA GLU A 523 -11.49 -6.38 -32.04
C GLU A 523 -12.13 -6.87 -30.75
N THR A 524 -12.21 -8.19 -30.60
CA THR A 524 -12.73 -8.84 -29.39
C THR A 524 -11.61 -9.57 -28.67
N LYS A 525 -11.53 -9.38 -27.35
CA LYS A 525 -10.50 -9.93 -26.48
C LYS A 525 -11.12 -10.49 -25.19
N TYR A 526 -10.44 -11.47 -24.61
CA TYR A 526 -10.84 -12.15 -23.39
C TYR A 526 -9.72 -11.96 -22.37
N MET A 527 -10.00 -11.30 -21.25
CA MET A 527 -8.98 -10.88 -20.31
C MET A 527 -9.25 -11.46 -18.93
N VAL A 528 -8.19 -11.82 -18.22
CA VAL A 528 -8.20 -12.06 -16.77
C VAL A 528 -7.37 -11.01 -16.07
N GLU A 529 -7.86 -10.56 -14.92
CA GLU A 529 -7.15 -9.71 -13.98
C GLU A 529 -7.36 -10.27 -12.58
N MET A 530 -6.27 -10.62 -11.90
CA MET A 530 -6.27 -10.90 -10.46
C MET A 530 -5.55 -9.76 -9.77
N GLU A 531 -6.22 -9.07 -8.85
CA GLU A 531 -5.71 -7.86 -8.22
C GLU A 531 -5.82 -7.95 -6.70
N ILE A 532 -4.82 -7.38 -6.05
CA ILE A 532 -4.86 -7.03 -4.65
C ILE A 532 -4.47 -5.59 -4.52
N ASP A 533 -5.27 -4.85 -3.77
CA ASP A 533 -4.86 -3.54 -3.32
C ASP A 533 -3.99 -3.73 -2.07
N HIS A 534 -2.84 -3.09 -2.04
CA HIS A 534 -2.04 -3.04 -0.82
C HIS A 534 -2.75 -2.14 0.17
N GLN A 535 -2.76 -2.55 1.45
CA GLN A 535 -3.19 -1.66 2.51
C GLN A 535 -2.40 -0.37 2.45
N TYR A 536 -2.99 0.69 2.99
CA TYR A 536 -2.24 1.87 3.37
C TYR A 536 -1.13 1.43 4.33
N ILE A 537 0.04 1.18 3.77
CA ILE A 537 1.26 1.06 4.54
C ILE A 537 1.69 2.50 4.71
N ASN A 538 1.50 3.00 5.93
CA ASN A 538 2.27 4.10 6.46
C ASN A 538 3.75 3.69 6.36
N ALA A 539 4.34 3.73 5.15
CA ALA A 539 5.69 3.26 4.93
C ALA A 539 6.60 4.02 5.91
N PRO A 540 7.33 3.32 6.80
CA PRO A 540 8.30 3.93 7.68
C PRO A 540 9.28 4.71 6.79
N GLY A 541 9.22 6.04 6.84
CA GLY A 541 10.05 6.93 6.04
C GLY A 541 9.37 7.67 4.89
N SER A 542 8.11 7.38 4.56
CA SER A 542 7.45 8.04 3.42
C SER A 542 6.84 9.43 3.71
N SER A 543 6.80 9.83 4.98
CA SER A 543 6.55 11.22 5.37
C SER A 543 7.78 12.13 5.16
N SER A 544 8.95 11.56 4.82
CA SER A 544 10.18 12.33 4.57
C SER A 544 10.41 12.69 3.09
N ARG A 545 9.64 12.13 2.15
CA ARG A 545 9.62 12.65 0.78
C ARG A 545 8.71 13.86 0.74
N SER A 546 9.28 14.98 1.20
CA SER A 546 8.80 16.32 0.91
C SER A 546 8.57 16.41 -0.59
N SER A 547 7.32 16.55 -1.02
CA SER A 547 6.98 17.07 -2.34
C SER A 547 7.82 18.34 -2.55
N SER A 548 8.69 18.30 -3.55
CA SER A 548 9.58 19.41 -3.89
C SER A 548 8.86 20.53 -4.66
N SER A 549 7.53 20.59 -4.63
CA SER A 549 6.76 21.63 -5.34
C SER A 549 5.59 22.15 -4.50
N SER A 550 5.85 23.30 -3.87
CA SER A 550 4.99 24.50 -3.82
C SER A 550 3.61 24.49 -3.13
N SER A 551 3.16 23.44 -2.45
CA SER A 551 1.88 23.49 -1.72
C SER A 551 1.90 22.64 -0.45
N ARG A 552 2.75 23.06 0.49
CA ARG A 552 2.61 22.65 1.89
C ARG A 552 1.23 23.10 2.38
N PRO A 553 0.49 22.31 3.17
CA PRO A 553 -0.67 22.85 3.87
C PRO A 553 -0.21 24.07 4.65
N THR A 554 -0.73 25.24 4.30
CA THR A 554 -0.33 26.57 4.81
C THR A 554 -0.55 26.75 6.31
N ASN A 555 -1.04 25.73 7.01
CA ASN A 555 -1.48 25.78 8.41
C ASN A 555 -0.97 24.62 9.27
N LEU A 556 0.19 24.03 8.99
CA LEU A 556 0.79 23.06 9.92
C LEU A 556 1.18 23.78 11.22
N ARG A 557 0.37 23.61 12.26
CA ARG A 557 0.62 24.27 13.56
C ARG A 557 1.69 23.51 14.35
N SER A 558 2.54 24.27 15.01
CA SER A 558 3.43 23.78 16.05
C SER A 558 3.26 24.65 17.28
N PHE A 559 3.56 24.08 18.45
CA PHE A 559 3.29 24.71 19.73
C PHE A 559 4.59 24.92 20.48
N SER A 560 4.75 26.10 21.06
CA SER A 560 5.91 26.38 21.89
C SER A 560 5.72 25.91 23.32
N THR A 561 4.48 25.76 23.76
CA THR A 561 4.11 25.37 25.12
C THR A 561 3.02 24.32 25.14
N GLU A 562 2.93 23.58 26.25
CA GLU A 562 1.85 22.62 26.47
C GLU A 562 0.47 23.28 26.50
N SER A 563 0.40 24.51 27.02
CA SER A 563 -0.86 25.28 27.09
C SER A 563 -1.38 25.66 25.70
N GLU A 564 -0.50 26.05 24.77
CA GLU A 564 -0.86 26.30 23.37
C GLU A 564 -1.34 25.01 22.69
N GLN A 565 -0.62 23.91 22.91
CA GLN A 565 -0.97 22.59 22.38
C GLN A 565 -2.35 22.14 22.86
N LYS A 566 -2.62 22.24 24.16
CA LYS A 566 -3.92 21.90 24.76
C LYS A 566 -5.04 22.79 24.24
N ARG A 567 -4.80 24.10 24.15
CA ARG A 567 -5.78 25.06 23.63
C ARG A 567 -6.16 24.72 22.18
N TRP A 568 -5.17 24.44 21.34
CA TRP A 568 -5.44 24.04 19.95
C TRP A 568 -6.13 22.67 19.87
N ALA A 569 -5.66 21.68 20.62
CA ALA A 569 -6.26 20.36 20.56
C ALA A 569 -7.73 20.36 21.05
N GLY A 570 -8.08 21.28 21.96
CA GLY A 570 -9.47 21.53 22.37
C GLY A 570 -10.38 22.04 21.24
N THR A 571 -9.83 22.63 20.17
CA THR A 571 -10.63 23.08 19.00
C THR A 571 -10.93 21.95 18.02
N LEU A 572 -10.34 20.77 18.19
CA LEU A 572 -10.54 19.64 17.29
C LEU A 572 -11.96 19.06 17.44
N THR A 573 -12.54 18.58 16.35
CA THR A 573 -13.82 17.87 16.32
C THR A 573 -13.67 16.41 16.77
N GLY A 574 -14.78 15.69 16.88
CA GLY A 574 -14.76 14.24 17.15
C GLY A 574 -14.19 13.40 15.99
N ALA A 575 -13.97 14.01 14.82
CA ALA A 575 -13.39 13.34 13.65
C ALA A 575 -11.86 13.46 13.58
N ALA A 576 -11.22 14.07 14.58
CA ALA A 576 -9.77 14.21 14.62
C ALA A 576 -9.06 12.85 14.68
N GLN A 577 -7.97 12.71 13.92
CA GLN A 577 -7.21 11.46 13.78
C GLN A 577 -5.72 11.72 13.86
N LEU A 578 -4.97 10.70 14.29
CA LEU A 578 -3.51 10.70 14.20
C LEU A 578 -3.03 10.36 12.79
N ASN A 579 -1.92 10.97 12.40
CA ASN A 579 -1.13 10.74 11.18
C ASN A 579 -1.55 11.40 9.89
N GLY A 580 -2.48 12.35 9.98
CA GLY A 580 -3.01 12.97 8.80
C GLY A 580 -3.79 11.97 7.94
N LEU A 581 -4.45 12.47 6.92
CA LEU A 581 -5.06 11.64 5.90
C LEU A 581 -3.96 10.83 5.21
N PRO A 582 -4.24 9.57 4.83
CA PRO A 582 -3.30 8.76 4.07
C PRO A 582 -2.67 9.56 2.92
N ARG A 583 -1.34 9.64 2.78
CA ARG A 583 -0.78 10.33 1.61
C ARG A 583 -1.10 9.53 0.33
N PHE A 584 -1.33 10.22 -0.79
CA PHE A 584 -1.42 9.52 -2.07
C PHE A 584 -0.11 8.78 -2.37
N HIS A 585 -0.21 7.63 -3.04
CA HIS A 585 0.99 6.91 -3.46
C HIS A 585 1.76 7.72 -4.49
N GLU A 586 3.08 7.66 -4.45
CA GLU A 586 3.97 8.33 -5.39
C GLU A 586 4.80 7.28 -6.11
N LEU A 587 5.28 7.59 -7.32
CA LEU A 587 6.11 6.65 -8.11
C LEU A 587 7.24 5.98 -7.31
N PRO A 588 7.94 6.66 -6.39
CA PRO A 588 8.98 6.02 -5.59
C PRO A 588 8.49 4.92 -4.63
N ASP A 589 7.20 4.85 -4.33
CA ASP A 589 6.60 3.78 -3.49
C ASP A 589 6.68 2.42 -4.18
N LEU A 590 6.72 2.39 -5.51
CA LEU A 590 6.91 1.15 -6.28
C LEU A 590 8.24 0.46 -5.97
N ALA A 591 9.25 1.22 -5.53
CA ALA A 591 10.57 0.71 -5.19
C ALA A 591 10.72 0.31 -3.71
N ASP A 592 9.78 0.68 -2.85
CA ASP A 592 9.89 0.46 -1.41
C ASP A 592 9.53 -0.97 -1.02
N LYS A 593 10.54 -1.78 -0.69
CA LYS A 593 10.37 -3.17 -0.29
C LYS A 593 9.53 -3.36 0.98
N ALA A 594 9.55 -2.39 1.90
CA ALA A 594 8.78 -2.48 3.13
C ALA A 594 7.27 -2.46 2.86
N ILE A 595 6.85 -1.78 1.78
CA ILE A 595 5.46 -1.73 1.34
C ILE A 595 4.98 -3.09 0.82
N TRP A 596 5.86 -4.03 0.50
CA TRP A 596 5.40 -5.19 -0.25
C TRP A 596 6.03 -6.54 0.03
N GLN A 597 7.06 -6.63 0.85
CA GLN A 597 7.51 -7.92 1.37
C GLN A 597 6.67 -8.35 2.58
N THR A 598 5.37 -8.15 2.51
CA THR A 598 4.42 -8.44 3.58
C THR A 598 4.02 -9.93 3.58
N PRO A 599 3.62 -10.49 4.73
CA PRO A 599 3.00 -11.81 4.79
C PRO A 599 1.79 -11.95 3.86
N GLU A 600 1.00 -10.89 3.72
CA GLU A 600 -0.17 -10.82 2.83
C GLU A 600 0.23 -11.05 1.37
N GLN A 601 1.26 -10.36 0.87
CA GLN A 601 1.76 -10.53 -0.50
C GLN A 601 2.21 -11.97 -0.77
N LYS A 602 2.87 -12.62 0.19
CA LYS A 602 3.28 -14.03 0.01
C LYS A 602 2.08 -14.97 -0.02
N GLU A 603 1.03 -14.67 0.74
CA GLU A 603 -0.19 -15.48 0.74
C GLU A 603 -1.00 -15.28 -0.54
N THR A 604 -0.98 -14.08 -1.09
CA THR A 604 -1.47 -13.76 -2.43
C THR A 604 -0.81 -14.59 -3.52
N GLU A 605 0.53 -14.58 -3.56
CA GLU A 605 1.30 -15.31 -4.56
C GLU A 605 0.92 -16.79 -4.52
N LYS A 606 0.83 -17.39 -3.31
CA LYS A 606 0.34 -18.77 -3.14
C LYS A 606 -1.09 -18.99 -3.62
N ALA A 607 -2.00 -18.06 -3.32
CA ALA A 607 -3.39 -18.16 -3.73
C ALA A 607 -3.52 -18.11 -5.26
N ILE A 608 -2.79 -17.19 -5.91
CA ILE A 608 -2.74 -17.08 -7.36
C ILE A 608 -2.08 -18.32 -7.98
N ASP A 609 -0.95 -18.80 -7.46
CA ASP A 609 -0.25 -20.00 -7.94
C ASP A 609 -1.14 -21.25 -7.96
N LYS A 610 -2.05 -21.35 -6.98
CA LYS A 610 -3.02 -22.46 -6.91
C LYS A 610 -4.23 -22.24 -7.81
N LEU A 611 -4.79 -21.03 -7.80
CA LEU A 611 -6.03 -20.71 -8.49
C LEU A 611 -5.84 -20.61 -10.00
N PHE A 612 -4.76 -19.98 -10.44
CA PHE A 612 -4.53 -19.65 -11.84
C PHE A 612 -4.55 -20.89 -12.75
N PRO A 613 -3.85 -22.00 -12.43
CA PRO A 613 -3.91 -23.22 -13.24
C PRO A 613 -5.27 -23.93 -13.21
N ILE A 614 -6.10 -23.67 -12.20
CA ILE A 614 -7.46 -24.23 -12.09
C ILE A 614 -8.42 -23.47 -13.01
N LEU A 615 -8.26 -22.14 -13.10
CA LEU A 615 -9.11 -21.30 -13.93
C LEU A 615 -8.67 -21.30 -15.40
N PHE A 616 -7.37 -21.43 -15.66
CA PHE A 616 -6.77 -21.31 -16.99
C PHE A 616 -5.85 -22.51 -17.26
N PRO A 617 -6.39 -23.71 -17.51
CA PRO A 617 -5.59 -24.90 -17.72
C PRO A 617 -4.70 -24.83 -18.98
N GLY A 618 -5.15 -24.14 -20.03
CA GLY A 618 -4.34 -23.79 -21.22
C GLY A 618 -3.39 -22.62 -21.00
N GLY A 619 -3.63 -21.86 -19.94
CA GLY A 619 -2.89 -20.68 -19.54
C GLY A 619 -3.47 -19.37 -20.07
N ALA A 620 -2.69 -18.31 -19.91
CA ALA A 620 -3.01 -17.01 -20.48
C ALA A 620 -1.73 -16.38 -21.01
N THR A 621 -1.85 -15.58 -22.07
CA THR A 621 -0.74 -14.77 -22.56
C THR A 621 -0.52 -13.61 -21.59
N PRO A 622 0.64 -13.47 -20.93
CA PRO A 622 0.86 -12.40 -19.98
C PRO A 622 0.69 -11.03 -20.62
N SER A 623 -0.05 -10.16 -19.96
CA SER A 623 -0.24 -8.77 -20.38
C SER A 623 0.39 -7.82 -19.37
N LYS A 624 1.14 -6.83 -19.85
CA LYS A 624 1.63 -5.76 -18.96
C LYS A 624 0.47 -4.96 -18.38
N GLN A 625 -0.52 -4.66 -19.22
CA GLN A 625 -1.71 -3.90 -18.89
C GLN A 625 -2.74 -4.05 -20.01
N LYS A 626 -4.02 -4.12 -19.64
CA LYS A 626 -5.13 -4.22 -20.60
C LYS A 626 -5.06 -3.14 -21.70
N GLY A 627 -4.91 -1.87 -21.32
CA GLY A 627 -4.84 -0.76 -22.29
C GLY A 627 -3.69 -0.88 -23.31
N VAL A 628 -2.52 -1.35 -22.88
CA VAL A 628 -1.35 -1.57 -23.75
C VAL A 628 -1.58 -2.75 -24.70
N ALA A 629 -2.16 -3.85 -24.20
CA ALA A 629 -2.52 -4.99 -25.04
C ALA A 629 -3.55 -4.61 -26.12
N MET A 630 -4.54 -3.80 -25.76
CA MET A 630 -5.53 -3.29 -26.71
C MET A 630 -4.89 -2.34 -27.74
N ALA A 631 -4.01 -1.43 -27.31
CA ALA A 631 -3.28 -0.55 -28.22
C ALA A 631 -2.44 -1.33 -29.24
N THR A 632 -1.74 -2.37 -28.78
CA THR A 632 -0.95 -3.27 -29.64
C THR A 632 -1.85 -3.98 -30.65
N THR A 633 -2.98 -4.53 -30.20
CA THR A 633 -3.97 -5.22 -31.06
C THR A 633 -4.50 -4.30 -32.18
N LEU A 634 -4.68 -3.02 -31.87
CA LEU A 634 -5.14 -2.02 -32.82
C LEU A 634 -4.03 -1.43 -33.69
N GLY A 635 -2.76 -1.82 -33.51
CA GLY A 635 -1.62 -1.30 -34.27
C GLY A 635 -1.25 0.15 -33.92
N LEU A 636 -1.56 0.59 -32.70
CA LEU A 636 -1.23 1.95 -32.22
C LEU A 636 0.21 2.07 -31.70
N ILE A 637 0.83 0.94 -31.35
CA ILE A 637 2.18 0.86 -30.78
C ILE A 637 2.97 -0.33 -31.30
#